data_AF-A0A7Y7I1V2-F1
#
_entry.id   AF-A0A7Y7I1V2-F1
#
_cell.length_a   1.000
_cell.length_b   1.000
_cell.length_c   1.000
_cell.angle_alpha   90.00
_cell.angle_beta   90.00
_cell.angle_gamma   90.00
#
_symmetry.space_group_name_H-M   'P 1'
#
loop_
_entity.id
_entity.type
_entity.pdbx_description
1 polymer ?
#
loop_
_entity_poly.entity_id
_entity_poly.type
_entity_poly.pdbx_seq_one_letter_code
_entity_poly.pdbx_strand_id
1 'polypeptide(L)'
;MSMKPEHINAWTRGAFLALVLGLAGCGGGGGSAGGSAGAGGVSTAMKGDAGAEVASGALQAPGIEDDPGLTAQQATSPALDPSSVVPRLNAGDPRNGAYYVYSADGSNGTRQKLGINFDTKSYSLVDSKGSATSGTFSEDPAEPGTYVFASSRITSAVNTARFRITTDAIVGAFPFEKPWSDPVTYQVAPFIAARAFVTDPSQLDGEYNRLGISLNKNGTADSQILAMSISKRGTQLELCLDNVIYYVEACQSLRTFALTPAADYAWTGINIAAPSDVLQFRMARIDGQNVVLFGGSSATAPDIRPFRIALRDTTTWPTARYVGSSSDGRWGTNLIGPASTTRTSFDSTGASASLTLPVSDAASNGAQGIHPINSTGTDRYFATQNGVLSVIVGARNPGTQGYIQIGLFKDNGGVDPRSGSYRAFSVQRKDVKLTLDFDAGTYQMDESFSNASAGTFSPDPADPGSYVFSSPRIGTVLNTARFRITEDAIVGAFPFYAGALATPRYQVQPFIAVRSLVTSPSDLPGSYDLMVAGMPTAVAPPYFSSSMARLVIAADGHRAQVCKLAPVTTCVDEATPGAYVVAASSTSWYLFSGGGVMLTPFHIANVGTRKVLVASDFEFYGSDDKLGSYLMLGIRQPATSSSTWLGNSVHSYSGAGELGSLLTSPTSYGGTYRKADGTTGPFALTLGPVTNNERVKIGTDTAGTPYLAINDGRFVFAMPSNGDGSKLHIGLVD
;
A
#
# COMPACT_ATOMS: atom_id res chain seq x y z
N MET A 1 54.73 -10.86 18.30
CA MET A 1 53.60 -11.59 18.91
C MET A 1 53.04 -12.52 17.86
N SER A 2 53.31 -13.81 18.03
CA SER A 2 52.91 -14.92 17.16
C SER A 2 51.78 -15.65 17.86
N MET A 3 50.66 -15.90 17.19
CA MET A 3 49.62 -16.79 17.70
C MET A 3 49.31 -17.85 16.64
N LYS A 4 49.62 -19.09 17.02
CA LYS A 4 49.25 -20.35 16.37
C LYS A 4 47.74 -20.63 16.55
N PRO A 5 47.13 -21.42 15.65
CA PRO A 5 45.87 -22.11 15.89
C PRO A 5 46.09 -23.61 16.19
N GLU A 6 45.57 -24.08 17.33
CA GLU A 6 45.26 -25.48 17.66
C GLU A 6 43.83 -25.39 18.29
N HIS A 7 42.79 -26.13 17.91
CA HIS A 7 42.66 -27.58 17.90
C HIS A 7 41.50 -28.06 17.01
N ILE A 8 41.74 -29.24 16.42
CA ILE A 8 40.80 -30.15 15.77
C ILE A 8 40.30 -31.17 16.82
N ASN A 9 39.01 -31.56 16.75
CA ASN A 9 38.43 -32.89 17.08
C ASN A 9 36.95 -32.84 16.62
N ALA A 10 36.44 -33.62 15.65
CA ALA A 10 36.40 -35.07 15.39
C ALA A 10 35.47 -35.85 16.35
N TRP A 11 34.64 -36.74 15.77
CA TRP A 11 33.52 -37.58 16.29
C TRP A 11 32.13 -36.98 15.96
N THR A 12 31.19 -37.62 15.23
CA THR A 12 31.03 -39.02 14.83
C THR A 12 30.08 -39.10 13.62
N ARG A 13 30.38 -39.97 12.64
CA ARG A 13 29.46 -40.41 11.57
C ARG A 13 28.63 -41.59 12.07
N GLY A 14 27.36 -41.65 11.66
CA GLY A 14 26.63 -42.90 11.48
C GLY A 14 25.30 -42.99 12.23
N ALA A 15 24.19 -42.92 11.48
CA ALA A 15 23.14 -43.94 11.48
C ALA A 15 22.05 -43.58 10.45
N PHE A 16 21.93 -44.44 9.45
CA PHE A 16 20.81 -44.55 8.51
C PHE A 16 19.67 -45.33 9.20
N LEU A 17 18.45 -45.13 8.70
CA LEU A 17 17.32 -46.07 8.64
C LEU A 17 16.15 -45.96 9.66
N ALA A 18 14.96 -45.85 9.05
CA ALA A 18 13.64 -46.35 9.43
C ALA A 18 12.74 -45.55 10.40
N LEU A 19 11.65 -44.97 9.85
CA LEU A 19 10.29 -45.20 10.35
C LEU A 19 9.24 -44.94 9.25
N VAL A 20 8.49 -45.99 8.89
CA VAL A 20 7.23 -45.98 8.12
C VAL A 20 6.20 -46.75 8.97
N LEU A 21 4.92 -46.41 8.80
CA LEU A 21 3.67 -46.92 9.42
C LEU A 21 3.17 -46.04 10.57
N GLY A 22 1.93 -45.56 10.61
CA GLY A 22 0.78 -45.70 9.71
C GLY A 22 -0.45 -45.07 10.40
N LEU A 23 -1.50 -44.74 9.65
CA LEU A 23 -2.87 -44.66 10.15
C LEU A 23 -3.84 -44.79 8.97
N ALA A 24 -4.49 -45.94 8.90
CA ALA A 24 -5.65 -46.23 8.10
C ALA A 24 -6.87 -46.32 9.03
N GLY A 25 -7.98 -45.72 8.62
CA GLY A 25 -9.34 -45.91 9.14
C GLY A 25 -10.25 -45.24 8.11
N CYS A 26 -10.89 -45.96 7.19
CA CYS A 26 -12.04 -46.84 7.35
C CYS A 26 -13.25 -46.10 7.92
N GLY A 27 -14.25 -45.85 7.07
CA GLY A 27 -15.53 -45.24 7.41
C GLY A 27 -16.33 -44.89 6.15
N GLY A 28 -16.89 -45.91 5.49
CA GLY A 28 -17.79 -45.76 4.36
C GLY A 28 -19.25 -45.53 4.78
N GLY A 29 -20.09 -45.16 3.81
CA GLY A 29 -21.54 -45.12 3.97
C GLY A 29 -22.23 -44.38 2.82
N GLY A 30 -22.59 -45.11 1.76
CA GLY A 30 -23.37 -44.58 0.64
C GLY A 30 -24.89 -44.59 0.91
N GLY A 31 -25.64 -43.93 0.03
CA GLY A 31 -27.09 -43.98 -0.03
C GLY A 31 -27.66 -43.02 -1.07
N SER A 32 -27.97 -43.53 -2.25
CA SER A 32 -28.71 -42.86 -3.32
C SER A 32 -30.24 -43.06 -3.17
N ALA A 33 -30.99 -42.18 -3.85
CA ALA A 33 -32.44 -42.13 -4.13
C ALA A 33 -33.12 -40.96 -3.40
N GLY A 34 -33.96 -40.11 -3.99
CA GLY A 34 -34.61 -40.08 -5.29
C GLY A 34 -35.99 -39.41 -5.13
N GLY A 35 -36.37 -38.51 -6.05
CA GLY A 35 -37.78 -38.36 -6.47
C GLY A 35 -38.62 -37.19 -5.95
N SER A 36 -39.20 -36.49 -6.95
CA SER A 36 -40.47 -35.73 -6.99
C SER A 36 -40.53 -34.36 -6.31
N ALA A 37 -40.76 -33.25 -7.03
CA ALA A 37 -41.94 -32.81 -7.79
C ALA A 37 -43.06 -32.27 -6.88
N GLY A 38 -43.32 -30.96 -6.99
CA GLY A 38 -44.42 -30.26 -6.34
C GLY A 38 -44.62 -28.89 -6.97
N ALA A 39 -45.54 -28.83 -7.93
CA ALA A 39 -46.04 -27.62 -8.58
C ALA A 39 -47.26 -27.04 -7.82
N GLY A 40 -47.53 -25.75 -8.05
CA GLY A 40 -48.75 -25.03 -7.67
C GLY A 40 -48.42 -23.77 -6.85
N GLY A 41 -48.71 -22.53 -7.24
CA GLY A 41 -49.70 -22.00 -8.18
C GLY A 41 -50.73 -21.14 -7.40
N VAL A 42 -51.21 -20.05 -8.02
CA VAL A 42 -52.28 -19.10 -7.59
C VAL A 42 -51.77 -17.96 -6.69
N SER A 43 -51.49 -16.74 -7.16
CA SER A 43 -52.28 -15.67 -7.83
C SER A 43 -53.31 -14.96 -6.94
N THR A 44 -53.11 -13.65 -6.71
CA THR A 44 -54.18 -12.63 -6.80
C THR A 44 -53.56 -11.27 -7.08
N ALA A 45 -54.06 -10.65 -8.15
CA ALA A 45 -53.78 -9.30 -8.61
C ALA A 45 -54.75 -8.29 -8.00
N MET A 46 -54.32 -7.03 -7.88
CA MET A 46 -55.09 -5.80 -8.19
C MET A 46 -54.06 -4.69 -8.51
N LYS A 47 -53.96 -4.20 -9.76
CA LYS A 47 -54.69 -3.04 -10.34
C LYS A 47 -54.14 -1.72 -9.77
N GLY A 48 -53.56 -0.76 -10.48
CA GLY A 48 -53.50 -0.44 -11.92
C GLY A 48 -53.84 1.05 -12.08
N ASP A 49 -52.91 1.85 -12.60
CA ASP A 49 -53.09 3.17 -13.27
C ASP A 49 -51.72 3.48 -13.94
N ALA A 50 -51.54 3.40 -15.27
CA ALA A 50 -51.95 4.35 -16.32
C ALA A 50 -51.48 5.79 -16.01
N GLY A 51 -50.69 6.51 -16.81
CA GLY A 51 -50.11 6.31 -18.13
C GLY A 51 -49.69 7.69 -18.64
N ALA A 52 -48.51 7.81 -19.27
CA ALA A 52 -48.17 8.92 -20.16
C ALA A 52 -46.95 8.53 -21.02
N GLU A 53 -47.22 8.15 -22.27
CA GLU A 53 -46.25 8.13 -23.36
C GLU A 53 -45.84 9.55 -23.73
N VAL A 54 -44.54 9.81 -23.93
CA VAL A 54 -44.05 10.81 -24.88
C VAL A 54 -42.76 10.32 -25.56
N ALA A 55 -42.93 10.03 -26.85
CA ALA A 55 -42.02 10.17 -28.00
C ALA A 55 -40.50 10.00 -27.83
N SER A 56 -39.98 8.99 -28.54
CA SER A 56 -38.60 8.86 -28.98
C SER A 56 -38.19 10.00 -29.93
N GLY A 57 -37.39 10.93 -29.44
CA GLY A 57 -36.67 11.92 -30.25
C GLY A 57 -35.17 11.74 -30.07
N ALA A 58 -34.45 11.49 -31.17
CA ALA A 58 -33.00 11.47 -31.19
C ALA A 58 -32.46 12.87 -30.84
N LEU A 59 -31.67 12.97 -29.76
CA LEU A 59 -30.96 14.19 -29.36
C LEU A 59 -29.46 13.90 -29.25
N GLN A 60 -28.80 14.26 -30.34
CA GLN A 60 -27.49 14.91 -30.46
C GLN A 60 -26.73 15.17 -29.15
N ALA A 61 -25.46 14.72 -29.11
CA ALA A 61 -24.53 14.98 -28.02
C ALA A 61 -24.33 16.49 -27.77
N PRO A 62 -24.49 16.98 -26.54
CA PRO A 62 -23.99 18.30 -26.15
C PRO A 62 -22.48 18.22 -25.90
N GLY A 63 -21.78 19.23 -26.39
CA GLY A 63 -20.34 19.37 -26.33
C GLY A 63 -19.78 19.48 -24.91
N ILE A 64 -18.49 19.20 -24.83
CA ILE A 64 -17.61 19.42 -23.70
C ILE A 64 -17.49 20.94 -23.52
N GLU A 65 -18.22 21.50 -22.57
CA GLU A 65 -17.94 22.82 -22.00
C GLU A 65 -17.80 22.66 -20.48
N ASP A 66 -16.79 23.34 -19.94
CA ASP A 66 -16.29 23.27 -18.56
C ASP A 66 -17.40 23.38 -17.50
N ASP A 67 -17.61 22.32 -16.71
CA ASP A 67 -18.52 22.34 -15.55
C ASP A 67 -17.69 22.50 -14.25
N PRO A 68 -17.82 23.61 -13.51
CA PRO A 68 -17.04 23.87 -12.30
C PRO A 68 -17.47 22.92 -11.18
N GLY A 69 -16.47 22.42 -10.43
CA GLY A 69 -16.63 21.38 -9.42
C GLY A 69 -17.68 21.66 -8.33
N LEU A 70 -17.98 20.59 -7.57
CA LEU A 70 -18.85 20.56 -6.38
C LEU A 70 -18.97 21.92 -5.67
N THR A 71 -20.01 22.69 -5.99
CA THR A 71 -20.35 23.90 -5.23
C THR A 71 -21.26 23.55 -4.06
N ALA A 72 -21.19 24.38 -3.04
CA ALA A 72 -21.71 24.27 -1.67
C ALA A 72 -23.21 23.94 -1.48
N GLN A 73 -23.95 23.59 -2.53
CA GLN A 73 -25.41 23.45 -2.50
C GLN A 73 -25.90 22.09 -1.98
N GLN A 74 -25.09 21.03 -2.03
CA GLN A 74 -25.45 19.72 -1.47
C GLN A 74 -25.09 19.57 0.03
N ALA A 75 -24.35 20.51 0.61
CA ALA A 75 -23.92 20.46 2.02
C ALA A 75 -24.90 21.12 3.00
N THR A 76 -25.93 21.82 2.49
CA THR A 76 -26.83 22.66 3.31
C THR A 76 -28.18 22.00 3.64
N SER A 77 -28.46 20.78 3.18
CA SER A 77 -29.72 20.10 3.51
C SER A 77 -29.60 19.24 4.79
N PRO A 78 -30.44 19.46 5.83
CA PRO A 78 -30.48 18.62 7.03
C PRO A 78 -30.99 17.19 6.77
N ALA A 79 -31.68 16.96 5.66
CA ALA A 79 -32.12 15.65 5.20
C ALA A 79 -31.69 15.47 3.75
N LEU A 80 -30.87 14.45 3.46
CA LEU A 80 -30.60 14.02 2.09
C LEU A 80 -31.22 12.65 1.88
N ASP A 81 -32.08 12.59 0.87
CA ASP A 81 -32.59 11.38 0.29
C ASP A 81 -31.41 10.60 -0.33
N PRO A 82 -31.11 9.37 0.12
CA PRO A 82 -29.99 8.58 -0.40
C PRO A 82 -30.14 8.25 -1.89
N SER A 83 -31.32 8.43 -2.50
CA SER A 83 -31.51 8.22 -3.94
C SER A 83 -30.92 9.34 -4.82
N SER A 84 -30.65 10.54 -4.27
CA SER A 84 -30.11 11.67 -5.04
C SER A 84 -28.57 11.77 -5.04
N VAL A 85 -27.88 10.81 -4.41
CA VAL A 85 -26.40 10.75 -4.31
C VAL A 85 -25.82 9.62 -5.19
N VAL A 86 -26.66 8.84 -5.89
CA VAL A 86 -26.27 7.52 -6.42
C VAL A 86 -26.07 7.42 -7.95
N PRO A 87 -25.99 8.51 -8.75
CA PRO A 87 -25.25 8.34 -10.01
C PRO A 87 -24.37 9.53 -10.40
N ARG A 88 -23.13 9.55 -9.89
CA ARG A 88 -21.93 9.77 -10.73
C ARG A 88 -20.78 8.89 -10.22
N LEU A 89 -20.95 7.59 -10.43
CA LEU A 89 -19.90 6.59 -10.30
C LEU A 89 -19.79 5.88 -11.64
N ASN A 90 -18.71 6.17 -12.35
CA ASN A 90 -17.91 5.16 -13.01
C ASN A 90 -16.45 5.69 -13.02
N ALA A 91 -15.65 5.13 -12.09
CA ALA A 91 -14.20 5.27 -11.89
C ALA A 91 -13.64 6.47 -11.08
N GLY A 92 -14.28 6.92 -9.99
CA GLY A 92 -13.65 7.82 -8.99
C GLY A 92 -13.02 7.05 -7.82
N ASP A 93 -12.06 7.65 -7.12
CA ASP A 93 -11.36 7.01 -5.99
C ASP A 93 -12.33 6.51 -4.89
N PRO A 94 -12.26 5.24 -4.45
CA PRO A 94 -13.19 4.66 -3.46
C PRO A 94 -13.11 5.31 -2.07
N ARG A 95 -12.08 6.12 -1.82
CA ARG A 95 -11.89 6.86 -0.58
C ARG A 95 -12.68 8.18 -0.54
N ASN A 96 -13.21 8.62 -1.68
CA ASN A 96 -14.05 9.80 -1.76
C ASN A 96 -15.34 9.65 -0.94
N GLY A 97 -15.85 10.75 -0.36
CA GLY A 97 -17.15 10.76 0.30
C GLY A 97 -17.23 11.68 1.52
N ALA A 98 -18.34 11.58 2.23
CA ALA A 98 -18.61 12.35 3.46
C ALA A 98 -18.47 11.48 4.70
N TYR A 99 -17.77 11.99 5.72
CA TYR A 99 -17.46 11.32 6.97
C TYR A 99 -17.97 12.15 8.15
N TYR A 100 -18.53 11.49 9.18
CA TYR A 100 -18.96 12.14 10.42
C TYR A 100 -17.78 12.27 11.38
N VAL A 101 -17.49 13.48 11.82
CA VAL A 101 -16.29 13.80 12.60
C VAL A 101 -16.56 13.73 14.10
N TYR A 102 -15.63 13.12 14.83
CA TYR A 102 -15.53 13.14 16.28
C TYR A 102 -14.13 13.61 16.65
N SER A 103 -14.03 14.70 17.42
CA SER A 103 -12.77 15.38 17.68
C SER A 103 -12.51 15.60 19.18
N ALA A 104 -11.23 15.53 19.55
CA ALA A 104 -10.75 15.66 20.92
C ALA A 104 -10.78 17.10 21.46
N ASP A 105 -10.88 18.10 20.58
CA ASP A 105 -11.19 19.46 21.01
C ASP A 105 -12.61 19.59 21.56
N GLY A 106 -13.44 18.54 21.52
CA GLY A 106 -14.80 18.66 22.01
C GLY A 106 -15.63 19.64 21.17
N SER A 107 -15.36 19.78 19.87
CA SER A 107 -16.36 20.33 18.95
C SER A 107 -17.72 19.62 19.17
N ASN A 108 -18.83 20.11 18.62
CA ASN A 108 -20.17 19.54 18.86
C ASN A 108 -20.36 18.06 18.38
N GLY A 109 -19.27 17.30 18.19
CA GLY A 109 -19.23 15.91 17.77
C GLY A 109 -19.94 15.76 16.44
N THR A 110 -20.48 14.56 16.26
CA THR A 110 -21.58 14.07 15.39
C THR A 110 -22.30 14.99 14.38
N ARG A 111 -22.33 16.31 14.59
CA ARG A 111 -22.90 17.33 13.71
C ARG A 111 -21.91 17.89 12.70
N GLN A 112 -20.63 17.55 12.80
CA GLN A 112 -19.62 17.92 11.82
C GLN A 112 -19.47 16.85 10.73
N LYS A 113 -19.38 17.30 9.48
CA LYS A 113 -19.19 16.43 8.30
C LYS A 113 -17.95 16.86 7.53
N LEU A 114 -17.04 15.92 7.31
CA LEU A 114 -15.84 16.06 6.49
C LEU A 114 -16.08 15.42 5.12
N GLY A 115 -16.18 16.22 4.08
CA GLY A 115 -16.12 15.79 2.69
C GLY A 115 -14.67 15.69 2.22
N ILE A 116 -14.30 14.56 1.61
CA ILE A 116 -12.98 14.32 1.04
C ILE A 116 -13.11 13.87 -0.41
N ASN A 117 -12.26 14.43 -1.27
CA ASN A 117 -12.10 14.03 -2.65
C ASN A 117 -10.61 13.87 -2.98
N PHE A 118 -10.16 12.64 -3.20
CA PHE A 118 -8.81 12.24 -3.58
C PHE A 118 -8.50 12.53 -5.05
N ASP A 119 -9.50 12.52 -5.94
CA ASP A 119 -9.30 12.83 -7.35
C ASP A 119 -8.91 14.31 -7.52
N THR A 120 -9.60 15.20 -6.80
CA THR A 120 -9.32 16.66 -6.83
C THR A 120 -8.41 17.13 -5.69
N LYS A 121 -8.00 16.22 -4.80
CA LYS A 121 -7.18 16.52 -3.61
C LYS A 121 -7.74 17.67 -2.76
N SER A 122 -9.05 17.65 -2.52
CA SER A 122 -9.77 18.71 -1.81
C SER A 122 -10.62 18.19 -0.67
N TYR A 123 -10.84 19.04 0.33
CA TYR A 123 -11.68 18.74 1.49
C TYR A 123 -12.66 19.87 1.77
N SER A 124 -13.76 19.53 2.43
CA SER A 124 -14.68 20.47 3.06
C SER A 124 -15.07 19.97 4.44
N LEU A 125 -15.05 20.83 5.43
CA LEU A 125 -15.54 20.55 6.78
C LEU A 125 -16.70 21.50 7.05
N VAL A 126 -17.89 20.94 7.27
CA VAL A 126 -19.07 21.68 7.70
C VAL A 126 -19.17 21.57 9.21
N ASP A 127 -19.20 22.72 9.89
CA ASP A 127 -19.36 22.77 11.33
C ASP A 127 -20.81 22.57 11.78
N SER A 128 -21.03 22.51 13.09
CA SER A 128 -22.37 22.30 13.67
C SER A 128 -23.35 23.46 13.48
N LYS A 129 -22.89 24.62 12.99
CA LYS A 129 -23.71 25.80 12.66
C LYS A 129 -23.99 25.90 11.16
N GLY A 130 -23.50 24.93 10.37
CA GLY A 130 -23.62 24.91 8.91
C GLY A 130 -22.55 25.75 8.19
N SER A 131 -21.55 26.28 8.91
CA SER A 131 -20.45 27.01 8.31
C SER A 131 -19.45 26.04 7.72
N ALA A 132 -19.14 26.18 6.43
CA ALA A 132 -18.19 25.33 5.74
C ALA A 132 -16.80 25.97 5.69
N THR A 133 -15.76 25.17 5.87
CA THR A 133 -14.38 25.51 5.52
C THR A 133 -13.84 24.47 4.57
N SER A 134 -13.21 24.91 3.49
CA SER A 134 -12.65 24.04 2.47
C SER A 134 -11.20 24.38 2.18
N GLY A 135 -10.49 23.42 1.62
CA GLY A 135 -9.11 23.58 1.19
C GLY A 135 -8.65 22.39 0.37
N THR A 136 -7.34 22.32 0.15
CA THR A 136 -6.69 21.19 -0.52
C THR A 136 -5.94 20.33 0.48
N PHE A 137 -5.52 19.14 0.07
CA PHE A 137 -4.56 18.34 0.81
C PHE A 137 -3.53 17.74 -0.13
N SER A 138 -2.39 17.34 0.40
CA SER A 138 -1.36 16.62 -0.36
C SER A 138 -0.80 15.48 0.48
N GLU A 139 -0.31 14.44 -0.17
CA GLU A 139 0.44 13.39 0.55
C GLU A 139 1.72 14.00 1.16
N ASP A 140 2.08 13.56 2.35
CA ASP A 140 3.34 13.90 2.98
C ASP A 140 4.47 13.08 2.31
N PRO A 141 5.41 13.72 1.62
CA PRO A 141 6.51 13.00 0.97
C PRO A 141 7.42 12.26 1.97
N ALA A 142 7.44 12.67 3.24
CA ALA A 142 8.26 12.04 4.27
C ALA A 142 7.57 10.84 4.96
N GLU A 143 6.26 10.67 4.79
CA GLU A 143 5.49 9.62 5.45
C GLU A 143 4.38 9.11 4.52
N PRO A 144 4.68 8.20 3.57
CA PRO A 144 3.69 7.68 2.62
C PRO A 144 2.40 7.17 3.28
N GLY A 145 1.27 7.47 2.66
CA GLY A 145 -0.07 7.22 3.18
C GLY A 145 -0.54 8.21 4.25
N THR A 146 0.27 9.19 4.65
CA THR A 146 -0.15 10.35 5.44
C THR A 146 -0.40 11.53 4.50
N TYR A 147 -1.47 12.27 4.77
CA TYR A 147 -1.88 13.45 4.00
C TYR A 147 -1.91 14.67 4.91
N VAL A 148 -1.60 15.84 4.36
CA VAL A 148 -1.49 17.11 5.07
C VAL A 148 -2.60 18.05 4.60
N PHE A 149 -3.41 18.57 5.53
CA PHE A 149 -4.43 19.56 5.21
C PHE A 149 -3.78 20.93 4.93
N ALA A 150 -4.09 21.52 3.78
CA ALA A 150 -3.83 22.94 3.53
C ALA A 150 -5.03 23.75 4.04
N SER A 151 -4.85 24.42 5.17
CA SER A 151 -5.89 25.26 5.79
C SER A 151 -5.30 26.60 6.19
N SER A 152 -6.01 27.69 5.88
CA SER A 152 -5.65 29.04 6.33
C SER A 152 -5.75 29.21 7.85
N ARG A 153 -6.39 28.28 8.55
CA ARG A 153 -6.48 28.24 10.02
C ARG A 153 -5.17 27.80 10.69
N ILE A 154 -4.22 27.29 9.92
CA ILE A 154 -2.92 26.83 10.40
C ILE A 154 -1.92 27.98 10.26
N THR A 155 -1.50 28.54 11.39
CA THR A 155 -0.55 29.66 11.44
C THR A 155 0.84 29.24 11.93
N SER A 156 1.01 27.96 12.28
CA SER A 156 2.27 27.42 12.78
C SER A 156 3.31 27.20 11.67
N ALA A 157 4.59 27.23 12.05
CA ALA A 157 5.70 26.99 11.12
C ALA A 157 5.68 25.55 10.57
N VAL A 158 5.33 24.56 11.40
CA VAL A 158 5.16 23.17 10.99
C VAL A 158 3.69 22.78 11.07
N ASN A 159 3.22 22.12 10.02
CA ASN A 159 1.84 21.67 9.89
C ASN A 159 1.66 20.26 10.48
N THR A 160 1.02 20.19 11.64
CA THR A 160 0.62 18.93 12.31
C THR A 160 -0.82 18.51 12.01
N ALA A 161 -1.57 19.29 11.20
CA ALA A 161 -2.91 18.93 10.73
C ALA A 161 -2.81 17.92 9.58
N ARG A 162 -2.61 16.67 9.97
CA ARG A 162 -2.36 15.55 9.07
C ARG A 162 -3.38 14.45 9.29
N PHE A 163 -3.55 13.57 8.33
CA PHE A 163 -4.47 12.45 8.46
C PHE A 163 -3.99 11.22 7.70
N ARG A 164 -4.46 10.06 8.14
CA ARG A 164 -4.40 8.81 7.41
C ARG A 164 -5.82 8.28 7.21
N ILE A 165 -5.97 7.42 6.21
CA ILE A 165 -7.25 6.85 5.82
C ILE A 165 -7.17 5.33 5.79
N THR A 166 -8.24 4.69 6.21
CA THR A 166 -8.50 3.26 6.02
C THR A 166 -9.91 3.08 5.44
N THR A 167 -10.32 1.84 5.23
CA THR A 167 -11.68 1.49 4.84
C THR A 167 -12.70 2.16 5.77
N ASP A 168 -13.48 3.08 5.20
CA ASP A 168 -14.59 3.80 5.82
C ASP A 168 -14.25 4.73 7.00
N ALA A 169 -12.96 5.02 7.24
CA ALA A 169 -12.57 5.97 8.27
C ALA A 169 -11.29 6.77 7.97
N ILE A 170 -11.24 7.97 8.54
CA ILE A 170 -10.11 8.88 8.53
C ILE A 170 -9.72 9.15 9.98
N VAL A 171 -8.43 9.08 10.28
CA VAL A 171 -7.88 9.39 11.61
C VAL A 171 -6.80 10.43 11.42
N GLY A 172 -6.88 11.53 12.16
CA GLY A 172 -5.97 12.64 11.93
C GLY A 172 -6.00 13.72 12.99
N ALA A 173 -5.50 14.89 12.63
CA ALA A 173 -5.69 16.14 13.34
C ALA A 173 -6.12 17.25 12.37
N PHE A 174 -6.95 18.17 12.87
CA PHE A 174 -7.47 19.27 12.08
C PHE A 174 -7.55 20.56 12.93
N PRO A 175 -7.37 21.76 12.36
CA PRO A 175 -7.51 23.04 13.07
C PRO A 175 -8.99 23.37 13.36
N PHE A 176 -9.53 22.75 14.40
CA PHE A 176 -10.89 23.03 14.86
C PHE A 176 -10.95 24.31 15.70
N GLU A 177 -12.15 24.89 15.82
CA GLU A 177 -12.40 26.01 16.72
C GLU A 177 -12.20 25.58 18.17
N LYS A 178 -11.39 26.31 18.93
CA LYS A 178 -11.23 26.05 20.36
C LYS A 178 -12.58 26.26 21.07
N PRO A 179 -13.04 25.28 21.88
CA PRO A 179 -14.27 25.44 22.64
C PRO A 179 -14.31 26.71 23.47
N TRP A 180 -15.47 27.37 23.44
CA TRP A 180 -15.77 28.56 24.24
C TRP A 180 -14.77 29.73 24.05
N SER A 181 -13.98 29.77 22.97
CA SER A 181 -13.10 30.90 22.68
C SER A 181 -13.88 32.07 22.07
N ASP A 182 -13.68 33.27 22.62
CA ASP A 182 -14.18 34.54 22.08
C ASP A 182 -13.09 35.63 22.25
N PRO A 183 -12.48 36.17 21.17
CA PRO A 183 -12.75 35.86 19.77
C PRO A 183 -12.39 34.41 19.39
N VAL A 184 -12.92 33.93 18.27
CA VAL A 184 -12.70 32.56 17.79
C VAL A 184 -11.20 32.33 17.54
N THR A 185 -10.66 31.28 18.16
CA THR A 185 -9.30 30.79 17.95
C THR A 185 -9.33 29.33 17.48
N TYR A 186 -8.28 28.88 16.80
CA TYR A 186 -8.20 27.53 16.27
C TYR A 186 -7.08 26.74 16.93
N GLN A 187 -7.29 25.44 17.11
CA GLN A 187 -6.29 24.51 17.60
C GLN A 187 -6.30 23.22 16.78
N VAL A 188 -5.11 22.71 16.46
CA VAL A 188 -4.97 21.41 15.80
C VAL A 188 -5.23 20.32 16.83
N ALA A 189 -6.34 19.58 16.66
CA ALA A 189 -6.76 18.55 17.61
C ALA A 189 -7.05 17.21 16.92
N PRO A 190 -6.83 16.07 17.61
CA PRO A 190 -7.12 14.75 17.09
C PRO A 190 -8.58 14.59 16.69
N PHE A 191 -8.83 13.86 15.61
CA PHE A 191 -10.17 13.41 15.24
C PHE A 191 -10.18 12.02 14.61
N ILE A 192 -11.34 11.38 14.71
CA ILE A 192 -11.74 10.24 13.89
C ILE A 192 -13.00 10.62 13.11
N ALA A 193 -13.01 10.33 11.82
CA ALA A 193 -14.16 10.55 10.96
C ALA A 193 -14.56 9.22 10.30
N ALA A 194 -15.83 8.84 10.36
CA ALA A 194 -16.32 7.57 9.84
C ALA A 194 -17.53 7.76 8.92
N ARG A 195 -17.69 6.88 7.92
CA ARG A 195 -18.83 6.93 6.97
C ARG A 195 -19.75 5.71 7.00
N ALA A 196 -19.29 4.57 7.52
CA ALA A 196 -20.09 3.36 7.66
C ALA A 196 -20.51 3.15 9.12
N PHE A 197 -21.81 3.00 9.36
CA PHE A 197 -22.38 2.83 10.70
C PHE A 197 -23.26 1.58 10.80
N VAL A 198 -23.20 0.94 11.97
CA VAL A 198 -24.02 -0.22 12.32
C VAL A 198 -25.42 0.26 12.69
N THR A 199 -26.41 -0.18 11.91
CA THR A 199 -27.84 0.10 12.11
C THR A 199 -28.64 -1.11 12.57
N ASP A 200 -28.09 -2.32 12.43
CA ASP A 200 -28.68 -3.55 12.96
C ASP A 200 -28.31 -3.69 14.46
N PRO A 201 -29.28 -3.72 15.37
CA PRO A 201 -29.02 -3.82 16.81
C PRO A 201 -28.28 -5.12 17.15
N SER A 202 -28.51 -6.21 16.44
CA SER A 202 -27.86 -7.50 16.73
C SER A 202 -26.34 -7.47 16.51
N GLN A 203 -25.86 -6.53 15.68
CA GLN A 203 -24.43 -6.33 15.41
C GLN A 203 -23.73 -5.46 16.46
N LEU A 204 -24.46 -4.90 17.44
CA LEU A 204 -23.89 -4.09 18.51
C LEU A 204 -23.29 -4.92 19.65
N ASP A 205 -23.68 -6.18 19.80
CA ASP A 205 -23.30 -7.00 20.95
C ASP A 205 -21.78 -7.20 21.06
N GLY A 206 -21.26 -7.07 22.27
CA GLY A 206 -19.85 -7.27 22.58
C GLY A 206 -19.38 -6.53 23.83
N GLU A 207 -18.16 -6.83 24.22
CA GLU A 207 -17.42 -6.12 25.27
C GLU A 207 -16.46 -5.13 24.62
N TYR A 208 -16.37 -3.94 25.20
CA TYR A 208 -15.59 -2.83 24.66
C TYR A 208 -14.84 -2.08 25.77
N ASN A 209 -13.65 -1.61 25.41
CA ASN A 209 -12.79 -0.78 26.23
C ASN A 209 -12.95 0.67 25.82
N ARG A 210 -13.62 1.48 26.65
CA ARG A 210 -13.90 2.89 26.37
C ARG A 210 -12.86 3.79 27.01
N LEU A 211 -12.08 4.45 26.16
CA LEU A 211 -11.12 5.48 26.54
C LEU A 211 -11.58 6.83 25.99
N GLY A 212 -11.44 7.89 26.77
CA GLY A 212 -11.78 9.23 26.30
C GLY A 212 -11.45 10.34 27.27
N ILE A 213 -11.75 11.55 26.84
CA ILE A 213 -11.60 12.78 27.63
C ILE A 213 -12.91 13.56 27.67
N SER A 214 -13.01 14.50 28.60
CA SER A 214 -14.10 15.46 28.67
C SER A 214 -13.53 16.83 28.97
N LEU A 215 -13.83 17.80 28.11
CA LEU A 215 -13.43 19.19 28.30
C LEU A 215 -14.57 19.94 28.99
N ASN A 216 -14.23 20.80 29.94
CA ASN A 216 -15.17 21.63 30.67
C ASN A 216 -14.99 23.10 30.29
N LYS A 217 -16.07 23.88 30.35
CA LYS A 217 -16.06 25.33 30.04
C LYS A 217 -15.07 26.14 30.87
N ASN A 218 -14.77 25.68 32.09
CA ASN A 218 -13.77 26.31 32.97
C ASN A 218 -12.32 26.04 32.55
N GLY A 219 -12.09 25.36 31.42
CA GLY A 219 -10.76 25.02 30.90
C GLY A 219 -10.16 23.76 31.48
N THR A 220 -10.83 23.09 32.45
CA THR A 220 -10.37 21.80 32.97
C THR A 220 -10.72 20.66 32.01
N ALA A 221 -9.93 19.60 32.05
CA ALA A 221 -10.18 18.38 31.32
C ALA A 221 -10.20 17.20 32.30
N ASP A 222 -10.98 16.16 31.99
CA ASP A 222 -10.98 14.90 32.73
C ASP A 222 -10.73 13.73 31.77
N SER A 223 -10.14 12.66 32.29
CA SER A 223 -9.96 11.40 31.55
C SER A 223 -10.97 10.37 32.02
N GLN A 224 -11.39 9.49 31.12
CA GLN A 224 -12.23 8.35 31.44
C GLN A 224 -11.70 7.08 30.78
N ILE A 225 -11.53 6.05 31.60
CA ILE A 225 -11.04 4.73 31.20
C ILE A 225 -11.95 3.72 31.87
N LEU A 226 -12.69 2.93 31.09
CA LEU A 226 -13.61 1.92 31.61
C LEU A 226 -13.92 0.82 30.61
N ALA A 227 -14.43 -0.30 31.13
CA ALA A 227 -15.07 -1.34 30.34
C ALA A 227 -16.57 -1.06 30.17
N MET A 228 -17.11 -1.50 29.04
CA MET A 228 -18.54 -1.50 28.75
C MET A 228 -18.96 -2.76 28.01
N SER A 229 -20.22 -3.17 28.17
CA SER A 229 -20.80 -4.28 27.42
C SER A 229 -22.06 -3.80 26.72
N ILE A 230 -22.28 -4.30 25.50
CA ILE A 230 -23.58 -4.22 24.83
C ILE A 230 -24.07 -5.66 24.68
N SER A 231 -25.30 -5.91 25.10
CA SER A 231 -25.87 -7.25 25.16
C SER A 231 -27.36 -7.25 24.80
N LYS A 232 -27.94 -8.47 24.83
CA LYS A 232 -29.35 -8.72 24.52
C LYS A 232 -29.73 -8.24 23.13
N ARG A 233 -28.90 -8.56 22.13
CA ARG A 233 -29.12 -8.21 20.71
C ARG A 233 -29.16 -6.69 20.51
N GLY A 234 -28.27 -5.96 21.17
CA GLY A 234 -28.09 -4.52 21.05
C GLY A 234 -29.12 -3.68 21.79
N THR A 235 -29.83 -4.26 22.75
CA THR A 235 -30.92 -3.55 23.47
C THR A 235 -30.50 -3.08 24.87
N GLN A 236 -29.35 -3.53 25.38
CA GLN A 236 -28.84 -3.15 26.69
C GLN A 236 -27.37 -2.74 26.60
N LEU A 237 -27.04 -1.60 27.19
CA LEU A 237 -25.67 -1.13 27.40
C LEU A 237 -25.37 -1.07 28.89
N GLU A 238 -24.22 -1.59 29.30
CA GLU A 238 -23.74 -1.51 30.66
C GLU A 238 -22.39 -0.79 30.70
N LEU A 239 -22.28 0.19 31.59
CA LEU A 239 -21.06 0.98 31.80
C LEU A 239 -20.55 0.77 33.22
N CYS A 240 -19.27 0.44 33.37
CA CYS A 240 -18.62 0.47 34.67
C CYS A 240 -18.06 1.86 34.96
N LEU A 241 -18.56 2.56 35.99
CA LEU A 241 -18.14 3.94 36.30
C LEU A 241 -17.23 4.05 37.53
N ASP A 242 -16.64 2.94 37.97
CA ASP A 242 -15.66 2.95 39.04
C ASP A 242 -14.36 3.65 38.60
N ASN A 243 -13.66 4.26 39.57
CA ASN A 243 -12.33 4.84 39.33
C ASN A 243 -11.25 3.77 39.16
N VAL A 244 -11.50 2.57 39.70
CA VAL A 244 -10.70 1.37 39.42
C VAL A 244 -11.24 0.74 38.14
N ILE A 245 -10.35 0.35 37.24
CA ILE A 245 -10.72 -0.22 35.95
C ILE A 245 -11.05 -1.70 36.16
N TYR A 246 -12.34 -2.02 36.27
CA TYR A 246 -12.85 -3.38 36.35
C TYR A 246 -13.34 -3.88 34.98
N TYR A 247 -13.38 -5.20 34.79
CA TYR A 247 -14.31 -5.78 33.80
C TYR A 247 -15.76 -5.59 34.27
N VAL A 248 -16.72 -5.60 33.34
CA VAL A 248 -18.11 -5.16 33.61
C VAL A 248 -18.77 -5.96 34.74
N GLU A 249 -18.55 -7.27 34.79
CA GLU A 249 -19.15 -8.16 35.81
C GLU A 249 -18.62 -7.92 37.24
N ALA A 250 -17.41 -7.38 37.41
CA ALA A 250 -16.83 -7.05 38.72
C ALA A 250 -17.13 -5.61 39.17
N CYS A 251 -17.88 -4.85 38.37
CA CYS A 251 -18.12 -3.44 38.64
C CYS A 251 -19.06 -3.22 39.83
N GLN A 252 -18.69 -2.32 40.74
CA GLN A 252 -19.54 -1.94 41.87
C GLN A 252 -20.49 -0.79 41.50
N SER A 253 -20.05 0.12 40.63
CA SER A 253 -20.87 1.25 40.13
C SER A 253 -21.37 1.00 38.70
N LEU A 254 -22.13 -0.08 38.51
CA LEU A 254 -22.71 -0.44 37.21
C LEU A 254 -23.88 0.50 36.86
N ARG A 255 -23.89 1.04 35.64
CA ARG A 255 -25.06 1.71 35.06
C ARG A 255 -25.57 0.96 33.84
N THR A 256 -26.87 0.72 33.81
CA THR A 256 -27.54 0.00 32.73
C THR A 256 -28.46 0.94 31.96
N PHE A 257 -28.32 0.93 30.63
CA PHE A 257 -29.10 1.75 29.70
C PHE A 257 -29.89 0.84 28.75
N ALA A 258 -31.17 1.17 28.54
CA ALA A 258 -31.95 0.62 27.44
C ALA A 258 -31.57 1.34 26.14
N LEU A 259 -31.22 0.59 25.10
CA LEU A 259 -30.79 1.12 23.81
C LEU A 259 -31.93 1.12 22.80
N THR A 260 -32.07 2.23 22.09
CA THR A 260 -32.99 2.38 20.96
C THR A 260 -32.30 3.09 19.80
N PRO A 261 -32.61 2.73 18.54
CA PRO A 261 -32.09 3.47 17.39
C PRO A 261 -32.61 4.90 17.41
N ALA A 262 -31.79 5.82 16.93
CA ALA A 262 -32.08 7.25 16.81
C ALA A 262 -31.76 7.75 15.39
N ALA A 263 -32.11 9.00 15.11
CA ALA A 263 -31.81 9.64 13.83
C ALA A 263 -30.30 9.66 13.53
N ASP A 264 -29.96 9.84 12.26
CA ASP A 264 -28.58 9.94 11.77
C ASP A 264 -27.69 8.76 12.19
N TYR A 265 -28.20 7.53 12.17
CA TYR A 265 -27.44 6.31 12.51
C TYR A 265 -26.96 6.22 13.97
N ALA A 266 -27.52 7.05 14.86
CA ALA A 266 -27.16 7.04 16.27
C ALA A 266 -27.97 6.02 17.08
N TRP A 267 -27.46 5.73 18.26
CA TRP A 267 -28.12 4.93 19.30
C TRP A 267 -28.28 5.80 20.54
N THR A 268 -29.50 5.82 21.08
CA THR A 268 -29.81 6.51 22.34
C THR A 268 -29.91 5.48 23.45
N GLY A 269 -29.19 5.72 24.53
CA GLY A 269 -29.28 4.94 25.76
C GLY A 269 -30.00 5.74 26.84
N ILE A 270 -31.04 5.16 27.45
CA ILE A 270 -31.75 5.73 28.60
C ILE A 270 -31.46 4.88 29.83
N ASN A 271 -30.90 5.48 30.87
CA ASN A 271 -30.58 4.76 32.11
C ASN A 271 -31.87 4.22 32.75
N ILE A 272 -31.88 2.92 33.04
CA ILE A 272 -33.06 2.22 33.58
C ILE A 272 -33.40 2.70 34.99
N ALA A 273 -32.39 3.01 35.81
CA ALA A 273 -32.57 3.49 37.19
C ALA A 273 -32.79 5.01 37.28
N ALA A 274 -32.37 5.77 36.26
CA ALA A 274 -32.46 7.23 36.24
C ALA A 274 -32.76 7.74 34.82
N PRO A 275 -34.03 7.76 34.36
CA PRO A 275 -34.37 8.05 32.96
C PRO A 275 -33.93 9.43 32.41
N SER A 276 -33.53 10.38 33.27
CA SER A 276 -32.94 11.65 32.88
C SER A 276 -31.46 11.54 32.48
N ASP A 277 -30.77 10.46 32.85
CA ASP A 277 -29.42 10.11 32.44
C ASP A 277 -29.48 9.43 31.07
N VAL A 278 -29.27 10.24 30.03
CA VAL A 278 -29.33 9.84 28.63
C VAL A 278 -27.96 9.99 28.00
N LEU A 279 -27.58 9.03 27.18
CA LEU A 279 -26.38 9.07 26.35
C LEU A 279 -26.72 8.81 24.88
N GLN A 280 -25.82 9.23 24.00
CA GLN A 280 -25.92 8.97 22.57
C GLN A 280 -24.55 8.58 22.02
N PHE A 281 -24.53 7.62 21.09
CA PHE A 281 -23.32 7.19 20.40
C PHE A 281 -23.63 6.73 18.97
N ARG A 282 -22.59 6.54 18.17
CA ARG A 282 -22.67 5.72 16.96
C ARG A 282 -21.71 4.54 17.08
N MET A 283 -22.03 3.46 16.40
CA MET A 283 -21.09 2.36 16.19
C MET A 283 -20.65 2.39 14.74
N ALA A 284 -19.39 2.78 14.51
CA ALA A 284 -18.78 2.79 13.18
C ALA A 284 -18.24 1.41 12.82
N ARG A 285 -18.28 1.08 11.53
CA ARG A 285 -17.56 -0.06 10.96
C ARG A 285 -16.28 0.46 10.33
N ILE A 286 -15.14 0.19 10.97
CA ILE A 286 -13.83 0.69 10.54
C ILE A 286 -12.96 -0.51 10.23
N ASP A 287 -12.63 -0.69 8.95
CA ASP A 287 -11.90 -1.86 8.45
C ASP A 287 -12.47 -3.20 8.96
N GLY A 288 -13.81 -3.31 8.92
CA GLY A 288 -14.49 -4.51 9.40
C GLY A 288 -14.52 -4.67 10.92
N GLN A 289 -14.12 -3.68 11.71
CA GLN A 289 -14.21 -3.68 13.17
C GLN A 289 -15.29 -2.74 13.68
N ASN A 290 -15.97 -3.11 14.76
CA ASN A 290 -16.95 -2.24 15.41
C ASN A 290 -16.24 -1.29 16.37
N VAL A 291 -16.45 0.01 16.19
CA VAL A 291 -15.85 1.08 17.00
C VAL A 291 -16.96 1.99 17.52
N VAL A 292 -17.09 2.11 18.83
CA VAL A 292 -18.11 2.96 19.45
C VAL A 292 -17.58 4.37 19.61
N LEU A 293 -18.31 5.36 19.10
CA LEU A 293 -17.90 6.77 19.10
C LEU A 293 -18.91 7.60 19.88
N PHE A 294 -18.41 8.26 20.94
CA PHE A 294 -19.15 9.22 21.73
C PHE A 294 -18.56 10.62 21.52
N GLY A 295 -19.41 11.62 21.30
CA GLY A 295 -18.95 13.00 21.22
C GLY A 295 -20.07 14.02 21.21
N GLY A 296 -19.72 15.28 21.47
CA GLY A 296 -20.63 16.44 21.47
C GLY A 296 -21.27 16.74 22.83
N SER A 297 -21.86 17.92 22.96
CA SER A 297 -22.55 18.36 24.19
C SER A 297 -24.00 17.84 24.25
N SER A 298 -24.52 17.63 25.46
CA SER A 298 -25.93 17.32 25.68
C SER A 298 -26.67 18.55 26.19
N ALA A 299 -27.99 18.62 25.97
CA ALA A 299 -28.83 19.70 26.51
C ALA A 299 -28.77 19.75 28.05
N THR A 300 -28.50 18.60 28.69
CA THR A 300 -28.40 18.45 30.15
C THR A 300 -27.00 18.77 30.69
N ALA A 301 -25.96 18.83 29.84
CA ALA A 301 -24.60 19.20 30.22
C ALA A 301 -23.92 20.05 29.12
N PRO A 302 -24.42 21.28 28.86
CA PRO A 302 -23.92 22.12 27.77
C PRO A 302 -22.47 22.61 27.98
N ASP A 303 -22.00 22.60 29.23
CA ASP A 303 -20.66 23.04 29.63
C ASP A 303 -19.61 21.91 29.59
N ILE A 304 -20.00 20.70 29.16
CA ILE A 304 -19.12 19.54 29.04
C ILE A 304 -19.11 19.05 27.59
N ARG A 305 -17.92 18.80 27.06
CA ARG A 305 -17.69 18.28 25.70
C ARG A 305 -16.87 17.00 25.76
N PRO A 306 -17.50 15.81 25.78
CA PRO A 306 -16.81 14.54 25.74
C PRO A 306 -16.30 14.18 24.34
N PHE A 307 -15.22 13.42 24.32
CA PHE A 307 -14.75 12.66 23.15
C PHE A 307 -14.28 11.28 23.64
N ARG A 308 -14.94 10.21 23.22
CA ARG A 308 -14.64 8.85 23.68
C ARG A 308 -14.72 7.86 22.54
N ILE A 309 -13.80 6.91 22.56
CA ILE A 309 -13.70 5.81 21.61
C ILE A 309 -13.74 4.52 22.41
N ALA A 310 -14.61 3.58 22.02
CA ALA A 310 -14.59 2.22 22.55
C ALA A 310 -14.18 1.23 21.46
N LEU A 311 -13.11 0.48 21.72
CA LEU A 311 -12.64 -0.62 20.87
C LEU A 311 -13.08 -1.95 21.50
N ARG A 312 -13.33 -2.97 20.68
CA ARG A 312 -13.69 -4.31 21.18
C ARG A 312 -12.59 -4.84 22.10
N ASP A 313 -12.99 -5.49 23.19
CA ASP A 313 -12.03 -6.09 24.11
C ASP A 313 -11.25 -7.24 23.45
N THR A 314 -9.98 -7.38 23.83
CA THR A 314 -9.08 -8.37 23.26
C THR A 314 -8.07 -8.84 24.29
N THR A 315 -7.79 -10.14 24.29
CA THR A 315 -6.68 -10.73 25.07
C THR A 315 -5.36 -10.74 24.30
N THR A 316 -5.40 -10.39 23.02
CA THR A 316 -4.22 -10.39 22.14
C THR A 316 -3.67 -8.97 22.03
N TRP A 317 -2.41 -8.81 22.42
CA TRP A 317 -1.71 -7.52 22.44
C TRP A 317 -0.39 -7.54 21.64
N PRO A 318 -0.46 -7.58 20.30
CA PRO A 318 0.73 -7.64 19.47
C PRO A 318 1.48 -6.32 19.50
N THR A 319 2.77 -6.38 19.12
CA THR A 319 3.51 -5.18 18.75
C THR A 319 2.97 -4.66 17.44
N ALA A 320 2.49 -3.41 17.43
CA ALA A 320 1.96 -2.76 16.24
C ALA A 320 2.33 -1.27 16.21
N ARG A 321 2.51 -0.76 15.00
CA ARG A 321 2.84 0.62 14.73
C ARG A 321 1.58 1.37 14.31
N TYR A 322 1.31 2.47 15.01
CA TYR A 322 0.19 3.36 14.75
C TYR A 322 0.69 4.77 14.47
N VAL A 323 0.08 5.45 13.52
CA VAL A 323 0.42 6.84 13.18
C VAL A 323 -0.79 7.72 13.42
N GLY A 324 -0.58 8.85 14.09
CA GLY A 324 -1.66 9.79 14.36
C GLY A 324 -1.24 10.94 15.25
N SER A 325 -2.19 11.45 16.02
CA SER A 325 -2.08 12.74 16.71
C SER A 325 -2.47 12.66 18.18
N SER A 326 -2.09 13.68 18.95
CA SER A 326 -2.47 13.85 20.35
C SER A 326 -3.01 15.24 20.65
N SER A 327 -3.75 15.35 21.75
CA SER A 327 -4.41 16.59 22.19
C SER A 327 -3.44 17.71 22.58
N ASP A 328 -2.15 17.43 22.72
CA ASP A 328 -1.07 18.42 22.87
C ASP A 328 -0.56 18.97 21.52
N GLY A 329 -1.20 18.64 20.41
CA GLY A 329 -0.92 19.19 19.08
C GLY A 329 0.19 18.48 18.30
N ARG A 330 0.71 17.35 18.82
CA ARG A 330 1.79 16.58 18.17
C ARG A 330 1.25 15.59 17.15
N TRP A 331 2.00 15.41 16.06
CA TRP A 331 1.83 14.32 15.08
C TRP A 331 2.99 13.33 15.21
N GLY A 332 2.73 12.04 15.07
CA GLY A 332 3.81 11.06 15.08
C GLY A 332 3.39 9.60 15.03
N THR A 333 4.39 8.75 15.25
CA THR A 333 4.30 7.29 15.21
C THR A 333 4.43 6.72 16.62
N ASN A 334 3.67 5.67 16.92
CA ASN A 334 3.72 4.91 18.15
C ASN A 334 3.91 3.43 17.83
N LEU A 335 5.01 2.86 18.29
CA LEU A 335 5.20 1.41 18.32
C LEU A 335 4.74 0.91 19.69
N ILE A 336 3.55 0.31 19.73
CA ILE A 336 2.92 -0.17 20.96
C ILE A 336 3.07 -1.69 21.00
N GLY A 337 3.68 -2.23 22.05
CA GLY A 337 3.79 -3.67 22.29
C GLY A 337 3.46 -4.07 23.72
N PRO A 338 3.64 -5.35 24.08
CA PRO A 338 3.28 -5.85 25.41
C PRO A 338 4.22 -5.34 26.52
N ALA A 339 5.47 -5.02 26.20
CA ALA A 339 6.46 -4.59 27.21
C ALA A 339 6.72 -3.07 27.20
N SER A 340 6.50 -2.40 26.08
CA SER A 340 6.79 -0.97 25.94
C SER A 340 5.96 -0.30 24.86
N THR A 341 5.89 1.02 24.95
CA THR A 341 5.44 1.91 23.89
C THR A 341 6.55 2.90 23.58
N THR A 342 6.89 3.06 22.29
CA THR A 342 7.83 4.08 21.82
C THR A 342 7.10 5.03 20.90
N ARG A 343 7.03 6.30 21.29
CA ARG A 343 6.45 7.38 20.51
C ARG A 343 7.54 8.27 19.93
N THR A 344 7.56 8.43 18.61
CA THR A 344 8.32 9.48 17.91
C THR A 344 7.35 10.49 17.34
N SER A 345 7.53 11.77 17.64
CA SER A 345 6.59 12.82 17.20
C SER A 345 7.25 14.17 17.07
N PHE A 346 6.59 15.10 16.39
CA PHE A 346 6.98 16.49 16.33
C PHE A 346 5.80 17.40 16.63
N ASP A 347 6.09 18.60 17.14
CA ASP A 347 5.09 19.63 17.40
C ASP A 347 5.06 20.72 16.31
N SER A 348 4.20 21.72 16.51
CA SER A 348 3.98 22.83 15.58
C SER A 348 5.21 23.73 15.37
N THR A 349 6.26 23.59 16.19
CA THR A 349 7.55 24.28 16.03
C THR A 349 8.55 23.47 15.20
N GLY A 350 8.25 22.20 14.92
CA GLY A 350 9.16 21.26 14.27
C GLY A 350 10.08 20.52 15.23
N ALA A 351 10.01 20.82 16.53
CA ALA A 351 10.77 20.10 17.54
C ALA A 351 10.32 18.64 17.58
N SER A 352 11.26 17.73 17.32
CA SER A 352 11.03 16.29 17.38
C SER A 352 11.35 15.77 18.77
N ALA A 353 10.55 14.83 19.25
CA ALA A 353 10.71 14.14 20.52
C ALA A 353 10.50 12.64 20.34
N SER A 354 11.29 11.86 21.08
CA SER A 354 11.11 10.42 21.24
C SER A 354 10.91 10.10 22.72
N LEU A 355 9.88 9.32 23.02
CA LEU A 355 9.56 8.89 24.38
C LEU A 355 9.29 7.39 24.38
N THR A 356 9.99 6.66 25.25
CA THR A 356 9.74 5.23 25.47
C THR A 356 9.29 5.02 26.90
N LEU A 357 8.16 4.34 27.07
CA LEU A 357 7.56 4.05 28.37
C LEU A 357 7.26 2.55 28.51
N PRO A 358 7.35 1.98 29.72
CA PRO A 358 7.00 0.59 29.96
C PRO A 358 5.48 0.39 29.85
N VAL A 359 5.07 -0.75 29.32
CA VAL A 359 3.68 -1.23 29.31
C VAL A 359 3.57 -2.33 30.36
N SER A 360 2.48 -2.32 31.13
CA SER A 360 2.15 -3.38 32.08
C SER A 360 0.95 -4.17 31.57
N ASP A 361 0.80 -5.40 32.06
CA ASP A 361 -0.42 -6.18 31.82
C ASP A 361 -1.64 -5.48 32.42
N ALA A 362 -2.81 -5.80 31.88
CA ALA A 362 -4.07 -5.43 32.49
C ALA A 362 -4.15 -5.92 33.94
N ALA A 363 -4.87 -5.19 34.80
CA ALA A 363 -5.09 -5.64 36.16
C ALA A 363 -5.82 -6.99 36.18
N SER A 364 -5.53 -7.84 37.18
CA SER A 364 -6.15 -9.18 37.30
C SER A 364 -7.70 -9.16 37.33
N ASN A 365 -8.28 -8.03 37.71
CA ASN A 365 -9.72 -7.76 37.75
C ASN A 365 -10.17 -6.71 36.72
N GLY A 366 -9.27 -6.29 35.81
CA GLY A 366 -9.53 -5.31 34.77
C GLY A 366 -9.85 -5.94 33.42
N ALA A 367 -10.37 -5.12 32.51
CA ALA A 367 -10.58 -5.51 31.13
C ALA A 367 -9.24 -5.79 30.43
N GLN A 368 -9.17 -6.90 29.70
CA GLN A 368 -7.89 -7.47 29.23
C GLN A 368 -7.23 -6.60 28.17
N GLY A 369 -8.00 -5.89 27.35
CA GLY A 369 -7.52 -4.99 26.31
C GLY A 369 -7.27 -3.55 26.78
N ILE A 370 -7.21 -3.29 28.10
CA ILE A 370 -6.76 -2.00 28.67
C ILE A 370 -5.42 -2.21 29.36
N HIS A 371 -4.35 -1.73 28.73
CA HIS A 371 -3.00 -1.84 29.26
C HIS A 371 -2.54 -0.53 29.92
N PRO A 372 -2.09 -0.55 31.18
CA PRO A 372 -1.42 0.58 31.80
C PRO A 372 -0.06 0.86 31.13
N ILE A 373 0.24 2.14 30.93
CA ILE A 373 1.54 2.63 30.48
C ILE A 373 2.16 3.46 31.59
N ASN A 374 3.42 3.19 31.90
CA ASN A 374 4.18 3.87 32.94
C ASN A 374 3.46 3.84 34.30
N SER A 375 2.89 2.69 34.67
CA SER A 375 2.00 2.51 35.83
C SER A 375 2.62 2.98 37.16
N THR A 376 3.94 2.88 37.32
CA THR A 376 4.70 3.31 38.50
C THR A 376 5.22 4.74 38.42
N GLY A 377 5.16 5.38 37.24
CA GLY A 377 5.67 6.73 37.01
C GLY A 377 4.70 7.84 37.44
N THR A 378 5.13 9.09 37.27
CA THR A 378 4.29 10.28 37.48
C THR A 378 3.35 10.52 36.31
N ASP A 379 3.82 10.29 35.08
CA ASP A 379 3.02 10.45 33.87
C ASP A 379 2.45 9.10 33.45
N ARG A 380 1.22 8.81 33.87
CA ARG A 380 0.57 7.51 33.70
C ARG A 380 -0.44 7.57 32.57
N TYR A 381 -0.50 6.54 31.75
CA TYR A 381 -1.46 6.45 30.66
C TYR A 381 -2.11 5.07 30.60
N PHE A 382 -3.14 4.94 29.79
CA PHE A 382 -3.80 3.67 29.46
C PHE A 382 -3.95 3.59 27.96
N ALA A 383 -3.70 2.40 27.40
CA ALA A 383 -3.87 2.14 25.98
C ALA A 383 -4.90 1.04 25.72
N THR A 384 -5.59 1.15 24.59
CA THR A 384 -6.35 0.05 23.96
C THR A 384 -6.03 0.01 22.46
N GLN A 385 -6.02 -1.19 21.85
CA GLN A 385 -5.81 -1.39 20.41
C GLN A 385 -6.64 -2.55 19.88
N ASN A 386 -7.00 -2.52 18.59
CA ASN A 386 -7.77 -3.59 17.93
C ASN A 386 -7.17 -4.04 16.58
N GLY A 387 -5.89 -3.74 16.33
CA GLY A 387 -5.22 -4.03 15.06
C GLY A 387 -5.56 -3.06 13.91
N VAL A 388 -6.49 -2.13 14.11
CA VAL A 388 -6.84 -1.07 13.15
C VAL A 388 -6.61 0.31 13.76
N LEU A 389 -6.99 0.48 15.02
CA LEU A 389 -6.86 1.71 15.78
C LEU A 389 -6.12 1.46 17.09
N SER A 390 -5.41 2.49 17.54
CA SER A 390 -4.95 2.62 18.92
C SER A 390 -5.49 3.89 19.55
N VAL A 391 -5.78 3.82 20.84
CA VAL A 391 -6.18 4.96 21.66
C VAL A 391 -5.34 4.93 22.93
N ILE A 392 -4.66 6.03 23.24
CA ILE A 392 -3.94 6.23 24.51
C ILE A 392 -4.56 7.42 25.23
N VAL A 393 -4.90 7.27 26.50
CA VAL A 393 -5.47 8.32 27.34
C VAL A 393 -4.66 8.47 28.61
N GLY A 394 -4.42 9.71 29.04
CA GLY A 394 -3.74 9.97 30.32
C GLY A 394 -4.60 9.56 31.51
N ALA A 395 -3.98 9.09 32.58
CA ALA A 395 -4.68 8.76 33.81
C ALA A 395 -5.37 9.98 34.43
N ARG A 396 -6.29 9.76 35.38
CA ARG A 396 -6.93 10.81 36.17
C ARG A 396 -5.98 11.35 37.25
N ASN A 397 -4.83 11.88 36.83
CA ASN A 397 -3.84 12.49 37.69
C ASN A 397 -3.33 13.81 37.10
N PRO A 398 -2.84 14.76 37.93
CA PRO A 398 -2.54 16.12 37.47
C PRO A 398 -1.57 16.23 36.28
N GLY A 399 -0.67 15.26 36.08
CA GLY A 399 0.33 15.30 35.01
C GLY A 399 -0.19 14.93 33.62
N THR A 400 -1.26 14.12 33.53
CA THR A 400 -1.71 13.56 32.23
C THR A 400 -3.22 13.63 32.00
N GLN A 401 -3.98 14.08 32.99
CA GLN A 401 -5.44 14.18 32.89
C GLN A 401 -5.84 15.07 31.70
N GLY A 402 -6.78 14.58 30.88
CA GLY A 402 -7.20 15.26 29.66
C GLY A 402 -6.31 15.02 28.43
N TYR A 403 -5.23 14.23 28.56
CA TYR A 403 -4.45 13.78 27.41
C TYR A 403 -5.17 12.67 26.65
N ILE A 404 -5.23 12.78 25.32
CA ILE A 404 -5.62 11.69 24.43
C ILE A 404 -4.75 11.68 23.18
N GLN A 405 -4.45 10.47 22.72
CA GLN A 405 -3.83 10.17 21.45
C GLN A 405 -4.67 9.14 20.71
N ILE A 406 -4.77 9.30 19.40
CA ILE A 406 -5.37 8.32 18.50
C ILE A 406 -4.41 8.03 17.36
N GLY A 407 -4.34 6.78 16.93
CA GLY A 407 -3.50 6.39 15.81
C GLY A 407 -4.15 5.32 14.96
N LEU A 408 -3.95 5.41 13.64
CA LEU A 408 -4.36 4.40 12.68
C LEU A 408 -3.22 3.41 12.46
N PHE A 409 -3.56 2.13 12.36
CA PHE A 409 -2.61 1.06 12.08
C PHE A 409 -1.82 1.36 10.80
N LYS A 410 -0.50 1.16 10.88
CA LYS A 410 0.40 1.23 9.73
C LYS A 410 0.93 -0.16 9.38
N ASP A 411 1.51 -0.83 10.36
CA ASP A 411 2.15 -2.14 10.23
C ASP A 411 2.27 -2.81 11.60
N ASN A 412 2.63 -4.10 11.64
CA ASN A 412 2.88 -4.84 12.88
C ASN A 412 4.28 -4.54 13.48
N GLY A 413 4.76 -3.30 13.36
CA GLY A 413 6.17 -2.98 13.57
C GLY A 413 7.09 -3.55 12.49
N GLY A 414 6.51 -4.11 11.41
CA GLY A 414 7.23 -4.64 10.26
C GLY A 414 7.81 -3.53 9.40
N VAL A 415 8.90 -3.82 8.71
CA VAL A 415 9.44 -2.93 7.68
C VAL A 415 8.41 -2.84 6.54
N ASP A 416 8.18 -1.64 5.97
CA ASP A 416 7.31 -1.44 4.80
C ASP A 416 7.50 -2.59 3.80
N PRO A 417 6.43 -3.22 3.28
CA PRO A 417 6.54 -4.43 2.48
C PRO A 417 7.32 -4.21 1.18
N ARG A 418 7.59 -2.97 0.77
CA ARG A 418 8.46 -2.61 -0.36
C ARG A 418 9.93 -2.50 0.02
N SER A 419 10.23 -2.37 1.31
CA SER A 419 11.58 -2.44 1.84
C SER A 419 12.15 -3.85 1.71
N GLY A 420 13.47 -3.95 1.76
CA GLY A 420 14.21 -5.20 1.66
C GLY A 420 15.29 -5.16 0.59
N SER A 421 15.86 -6.33 0.32
CA SER A 421 16.92 -6.49 -0.68
C SER A 421 16.37 -7.04 -1.99
N TYR A 422 16.75 -6.38 -3.08
CA TYR A 422 16.51 -6.73 -4.46
C TYR A 422 17.85 -7.04 -5.15
N ARG A 423 17.83 -7.88 -6.17
CA ARG A 423 18.92 -7.99 -7.14
C ARG A 423 18.60 -7.12 -8.33
N ALA A 424 19.44 -6.14 -8.61
CA ALA A 424 19.31 -5.22 -9.73
C ALA A 424 20.21 -5.63 -10.90
N PHE A 425 19.66 -5.51 -12.10
CA PHE A 425 20.25 -5.91 -13.38
C PHE A 425 20.23 -4.69 -14.30
N SER A 426 21.40 -4.32 -14.81
CA SER A 426 21.60 -3.21 -15.76
C SER A 426 22.46 -3.70 -16.93
N VAL A 427 22.45 -2.93 -18.03
CA VAL A 427 23.40 -3.12 -19.13
C VAL A 427 24.83 -2.95 -18.59
N GLN A 428 25.80 -3.74 -19.06
CA GLN A 428 27.23 -3.69 -18.67
C GLN A 428 27.59 -4.05 -17.22
N ARG A 429 26.67 -4.57 -16.41
CA ARG A 429 26.94 -4.90 -14.99
C ARG A 429 26.51 -6.32 -14.63
N LYS A 430 27.31 -6.98 -13.80
CA LYS A 430 26.86 -8.14 -13.03
C LYS A 430 25.74 -7.72 -12.07
N ASP A 431 24.88 -8.65 -11.69
CA ASP A 431 23.80 -8.38 -10.76
C ASP A 431 24.33 -7.74 -9.46
N VAL A 432 23.70 -6.65 -9.04
CA VAL A 432 24.07 -5.89 -7.84
C VAL A 432 22.97 -5.98 -6.80
N LYS A 433 23.31 -5.83 -5.52
CA LYS A 433 22.31 -5.85 -4.45
C LYS A 433 21.82 -4.42 -4.20
N LEU A 434 20.52 -4.20 -4.39
CA LEU A 434 19.83 -2.98 -4.01
C LEU A 434 19.05 -3.24 -2.72
N THR A 435 19.37 -2.54 -1.64
CA THR A 435 18.57 -2.55 -0.41
C THR A 435 17.80 -1.24 -0.31
N LEU A 436 16.49 -1.33 -0.09
CA LEU A 436 15.62 -0.18 0.14
C LEU A 436 15.01 -0.26 1.54
N ASP A 437 14.94 0.88 2.20
CA ASP A 437 14.16 1.09 3.42
C ASP A 437 13.19 2.27 3.16
N PHE A 438 11.94 1.94 2.85
CA PHE A 438 10.87 2.92 2.63
C PHE A 438 10.40 3.61 3.91
N ASP A 439 10.65 3.03 5.09
CA ASP A 439 10.34 3.69 6.35
C ASP A 439 11.38 4.78 6.67
N ALA A 440 12.64 4.53 6.36
CA ALA A 440 13.72 5.50 6.53
C ALA A 440 13.94 6.41 5.31
N GLY A 441 13.36 6.08 4.14
CA GLY A 441 13.64 6.75 2.87
C GLY A 441 15.11 6.61 2.45
N THR A 442 15.73 5.46 2.71
CA THR A 442 17.16 5.22 2.43
C THR A 442 17.39 4.05 1.49
N TYR A 443 18.44 4.14 0.68
CA TYR A 443 18.89 3.07 -0.18
C TYR A 443 20.36 2.76 0.01
N GLN A 444 20.72 1.52 -0.34
CA GLN A 444 22.09 1.07 -0.50
C GLN A 444 22.20 0.21 -1.77
N MET A 445 23.05 0.61 -2.69
CA MET A 445 23.40 -0.11 -3.92
C MET A 445 24.81 -0.67 -3.77
N ASP A 446 24.93 -1.97 -3.53
CA ASP A 446 26.20 -2.68 -3.39
C ASP A 446 26.68 -3.17 -4.76
N GLU A 447 27.46 -2.34 -5.45
CA GLU A 447 28.15 -2.74 -6.66
C GLU A 447 29.39 -3.58 -6.32
N SER A 448 29.68 -4.59 -7.14
CA SER A 448 30.95 -5.32 -7.06
C SER A 448 32.16 -4.37 -7.10
N PHE A 449 33.27 -4.73 -6.43
CA PHE A 449 34.53 -3.98 -6.34
C PHE A 449 34.54 -2.75 -5.39
N SER A 450 33.94 -2.85 -4.20
CA SER A 450 33.93 -1.81 -3.13
C SER A 450 33.24 -0.47 -3.48
N ASN A 451 32.55 -0.40 -4.62
CA ASN A 451 31.86 0.80 -5.09
C ASN A 451 30.40 0.86 -4.62
N ALA A 452 30.17 0.70 -3.32
CA ALA A 452 28.83 0.87 -2.76
C ALA A 452 28.37 2.33 -2.88
N SER A 453 27.08 2.54 -3.18
CA SER A 453 26.42 3.84 -3.06
C SER A 453 25.33 3.74 -2.02
N ALA A 454 25.29 4.65 -1.06
CA ALA A 454 24.16 4.78 -0.15
C ALA A 454 23.69 6.23 -0.13
N GLY A 455 22.42 6.43 0.19
CA GLY A 455 21.83 7.75 0.25
C GLY A 455 20.35 7.69 0.62
N THR A 456 19.65 8.79 0.40
CA THR A 456 18.21 8.87 0.60
C THR A 456 17.48 8.78 -0.73
N PHE A 457 16.20 8.47 -0.69
CA PHE A 457 15.29 8.69 -1.81
C PHE A 457 14.01 9.33 -1.29
N SER A 458 13.29 10.03 -2.16
CA SER A 458 12.01 10.66 -1.82
C SER A 458 11.00 10.43 -2.94
N PRO A 459 9.69 10.48 -2.66
CA PRO A 459 8.67 10.52 -3.69
C PRO A 459 8.95 11.65 -4.69
N ASP A 460 8.69 11.37 -5.96
CA ASP A 460 8.85 12.34 -7.03
C ASP A 460 7.61 13.24 -7.13
N PRO A 461 7.72 14.55 -6.82
CA PRO A 461 6.56 15.44 -6.86
C PRO A 461 6.00 15.63 -8.27
N ALA A 462 6.78 15.33 -9.31
CA ALA A 462 6.35 15.44 -10.70
C ALA A 462 5.71 14.17 -11.25
N ASP A 463 5.84 13.03 -10.56
CA ASP A 463 5.42 11.71 -11.04
C ASP A 463 4.95 10.81 -9.88
N PRO A 464 3.65 10.82 -9.54
CA PRO A 464 3.11 10.02 -8.44
C PRO A 464 3.42 8.52 -8.58
N GLY A 465 3.93 7.91 -7.50
CA GLY A 465 4.33 6.51 -7.48
C GLY A 465 5.79 6.26 -7.89
N SER A 466 6.46 7.26 -8.46
CA SER A 466 7.90 7.25 -8.71
C SER A 466 8.67 7.87 -7.54
N TYR A 467 9.94 7.49 -7.42
CA TYR A 467 10.87 7.93 -6.38
C TYR A 467 12.17 8.43 -7.01
N VAL A 468 12.79 9.45 -6.42
CA VAL A 468 14.05 10.04 -6.89
C VAL A 468 15.18 9.63 -5.94
N PHE A 469 16.25 9.04 -6.46
CA PHE A 469 17.46 8.75 -5.68
C PHE A 469 18.26 10.02 -5.42
N SER A 470 18.53 10.37 -4.17
CA SER A 470 19.55 11.35 -3.83
C SER A 470 20.92 10.66 -3.85
N SER A 471 21.59 10.69 -5.00
CA SER A 471 22.92 10.11 -5.17
C SER A 471 23.98 11.19 -5.34
N PRO A 472 25.09 11.16 -4.57
CA PRO A 472 26.20 12.09 -4.75
C PRO A 472 26.94 11.89 -6.09
N ARG A 473 26.62 10.82 -6.83
CA ARG A 473 27.23 10.48 -8.13
C ARG A 473 26.61 11.24 -9.30
N ILE A 474 25.55 12.00 -9.05
CA ILE A 474 24.81 12.74 -10.07
C ILE A 474 25.31 14.18 -10.08
N GLY A 475 26.13 14.53 -11.07
CA GLY A 475 26.70 15.87 -11.23
C GLY A 475 25.90 16.81 -12.15
N THR A 476 24.78 16.36 -12.71
CA THR A 476 23.97 17.12 -13.68
C THR A 476 22.92 18.01 -13.01
N VAL A 477 22.45 19.03 -13.75
CA VAL A 477 21.44 20.00 -13.30
C VAL A 477 20.10 19.34 -12.95
N LEU A 478 19.76 18.22 -13.60
CA LEU A 478 18.58 17.41 -13.26
C LEU A 478 18.96 15.96 -12.96
N ASN A 479 18.30 15.45 -11.91
CA ASN A 479 18.44 14.10 -11.43
C ASN A 479 17.43 13.17 -12.13
N THR A 480 17.93 12.39 -13.09
CA THR A 480 17.15 11.35 -13.80
C THR A 480 17.24 9.99 -13.13
N ALA A 481 17.98 9.84 -12.02
CA ALA A 481 18.04 8.60 -11.26
C ALA A 481 16.76 8.44 -10.43
N ARG A 482 15.81 7.74 -11.02
CA ARG A 482 14.47 7.57 -10.51
C ARG A 482 14.09 6.11 -10.61
N PHE A 483 13.15 5.69 -9.78
CA PHE A 483 12.64 4.34 -9.85
C PHE A 483 11.17 4.31 -9.51
N ARG A 484 10.51 3.29 -10.04
CA ARG A 484 9.15 2.93 -9.68
C ARG A 484 9.14 1.49 -9.23
N ILE A 485 8.31 1.22 -8.24
CA ILE A 485 8.20 -0.08 -7.60
C ILE A 485 6.84 -0.70 -7.87
N THR A 486 6.85 -2.01 -8.02
CA THR A 486 5.71 -2.90 -8.06
C THR A 486 5.99 -4.06 -7.11
N GLU A 487 4.96 -4.78 -6.66
CA GLU A 487 5.01 -5.90 -5.68
C GLU A 487 6.41 -6.45 -5.33
N ASP A 488 7.06 -7.15 -6.27
CA ASP A 488 8.39 -7.77 -6.07
C ASP A 488 9.45 -7.32 -7.08
N ALA A 489 9.21 -6.21 -7.79
CA ALA A 489 10.11 -5.69 -8.80
C ALA A 489 10.18 -4.16 -8.84
N ILE A 490 11.33 -3.65 -9.25
CA ILE A 490 11.62 -2.23 -9.41
C ILE A 490 12.09 -2.03 -10.84
N VAL A 491 11.61 -0.99 -11.49
CA VAL A 491 12.13 -0.51 -12.77
C VAL A 491 12.58 0.93 -12.56
N GLY A 492 13.79 1.25 -12.98
CA GLY A 492 14.35 2.57 -12.72
C GLY A 492 15.57 2.88 -13.56
N ALA A 493 16.22 3.99 -13.24
CA ALA A 493 17.54 4.34 -13.71
C ALA A 493 18.44 4.74 -12.54
N PHE A 494 19.71 4.38 -12.60
CA PHE A 494 20.68 4.64 -11.53
C PHE A 494 22.07 4.98 -12.10
N PRO A 495 22.86 5.88 -11.48
CA PRO A 495 24.21 6.23 -11.91
C PRO A 495 25.22 5.13 -11.56
N PHE A 496 25.22 4.04 -12.34
CA PHE A 496 26.19 2.97 -12.20
C PHE A 496 27.59 3.44 -12.60
N TYR A 497 28.61 2.81 -12.02
CA TYR A 497 29.99 2.99 -12.46
C TYR A 497 30.12 2.62 -13.96
N ALA A 498 30.93 3.32 -14.74
CA ALA A 498 31.10 3.14 -16.18
C ALA A 498 32.60 3.00 -16.55
N GLY A 499 33.14 1.79 -16.38
CA GLY A 499 34.46 1.37 -16.88
C GLY A 499 35.65 1.56 -15.93
N ALA A 500 36.70 0.75 -16.13
CA ALA A 500 37.96 0.71 -15.36
C ALA A 500 38.93 1.84 -15.75
N LEU A 501 38.45 3.08 -15.80
CA LEU A 501 39.29 4.25 -16.05
C LEU A 501 39.90 4.75 -14.73
N ALA A 502 41.06 5.42 -14.82
CA ALA A 502 41.76 6.02 -13.68
C ALA A 502 40.91 7.05 -12.90
N THR A 503 39.84 7.57 -13.51
CA THR A 503 38.85 8.43 -12.86
C THR A 503 37.47 7.77 -12.96
N PRO A 504 36.76 7.58 -11.84
CA PRO A 504 35.41 7.03 -11.88
C PRO A 504 34.48 7.86 -12.75
N ARG A 505 33.93 7.23 -13.78
CA ARG A 505 32.80 7.78 -14.55
C ARG A 505 31.54 7.07 -14.09
N TYR A 506 30.46 7.83 -13.93
CA TYR A 506 29.15 7.29 -13.62
C TYR A 506 28.21 7.64 -14.76
N GLN A 507 27.38 6.68 -15.15
CA GLN A 507 26.38 6.87 -16.18
C GLN A 507 25.03 6.40 -15.64
N VAL A 508 24.00 7.23 -15.80
CA VAL A 508 22.64 6.83 -15.49
C VAL A 508 22.20 5.80 -16.52
N GLN A 509 21.95 4.58 -16.08
CA GLN A 509 21.49 3.48 -16.94
C GLN A 509 20.18 2.89 -16.39
N PRO A 510 19.29 2.41 -17.27
CA PRO A 510 18.07 1.76 -16.85
C PRO A 510 18.40 0.40 -16.23
N PHE A 511 17.66 0.04 -15.19
CA PHE A 511 17.77 -1.24 -14.50
C PHE A 511 16.40 -1.82 -14.20
N ILE A 512 16.38 -3.13 -14.02
CA ILE A 512 15.30 -3.86 -13.36
C ILE A 512 15.85 -4.50 -12.10
N ALA A 513 15.14 -4.42 -10.97
CA ALA A 513 15.51 -5.13 -9.75
C ALA A 513 14.38 -6.04 -9.29
N VAL A 514 14.70 -7.23 -8.80
CA VAL A 514 13.73 -8.26 -8.39
C VAL A 514 14.14 -8.91 -7.07
N ARG A 515 13.18 -9.37 -6.26
CA ARG A 515 13.48 -10.04 -4.98
C ARG A 515 12.93 -11.45 -4.82
N SER A 516 11.81 -11.78 -5.46
CA SER A 516 11.15 -13.09 -5.34
C SER A 516 11.70 -14.11 -6.37
N LEU A 517 12.96 -14.51 -6.18
CA LEU A 517 13.66 -15.41 -7.11
C LEU A 517 13.13 -16.85 -7.02
N VAL A 518 12.87 -17.44 -8.17
CA VAL A 518 12.50 -18.85 -8.32
C VAL A 518 13.75 -19.72 -8.09
N THR A 519 13.68 -20.60 -7.11
CA THR A 519 14.75 -21.56 -6.75
C THR A 519 14.35 -23.02 -6.97
N SER A 520 13.07 -23.30 -7.22
CA SER A 520 12.59 -24.66 -7.53
C SER A 520 12.57 -24.92 -9.05
N PRO A 521 13.08 -26.06 -9.54
CA PRO A 521 12.98 -26.45 -10.94
C PRO A 521 11.53 -26.54 -11.43
N SER A 522 10.58 -26.92 -10.57
CA SER A 522 9.17 -27.08 -10.91
C SER A 522 8.48 -25.78 -11.32
N ASP A 523 9.08 -24.64 -10.97
CA ASP A 523 8.51 -23.30 -11.18
C ASP A 523 9.12 -22.57 -12.39
N LEU A 524 10.09 -23.18 -13.05
CA LEU A 524 10.74 -22.71 -14.28
C LEU A 524 10.00 -22.99 -15.60
N PRO A 525 9.23 -24.09 -15.76
CA PRO A 525 8.71 -24.48 -17.06
C PRO A 525 7.90 -23.38 -17.74
N GLY A 526 8.06 -23.25 -19.05
CA GLY A 526 7.32 -22.29 -19.86
C GLY A 526 8.15 -21.67 -20.97
N SER A 527 7.50 -20.84 -21.77
CA SER A 527 8.11 -20.11 -22.87
C SER A 527 8.37 -18.68 -22.45
N TYR A 528 9.60 -18.21 -22.61
CA TYR A 528 10.04 -16.86 -22.26
C TYR A 528 10.51 -16.15 -23.53
N ASP A 529 9.87 -15.03 -23.87
CA ASP A 529 10.35 -14.19 -24.97
C ASP A 529 11.46 -13.29 -24.45
N LEU A 530 12.66 -13.48 -24.98
CA LEU A 530 13.90 -12.85 -24.56
C LEU A 530 14.28 -11.72 -25.50
N MET A 531 14.75 -10.64 -24.89
CA MET A 531 15.37 -9.48 -25.52
C MET A 531 16.78 -9.33 -24.95
N VAL A 532 17.79 -9.16 -25.81
CA VAL A 532 19.19 -9.05 -25.39
C VAL A 532 19.78 -7.72 -25.84
N ALA A 533 20.13 -6.88 -24.86
CA ALA A 533 20.68 -5.55 -25.07
C ALA A 533 22.20 -5.52 -24.85
N GLY A 534 22.89 -4.72 -25.66
CA GLY A 534 24.32 -4.45 -25.60
C GLY A 534 25.19 -5.25 -26.57
N MET A 535 24.60 -6.01 -27.52
CA MET A 535 25.37 -6.84 -28.45
C MET A 535 26.21 -5.97 -29.41
N PRO A 536 27.55 -6.13 -29.49
CA PRO A 536 28.35 -5.44 -30.51
C PRO A 536 28.00 -5.99 -31.90
N THR A 537 27.84 -5.09 -32.86
CA THR A 537 27.48 -5.39 -34.26
C THR A 537 28.45 -6.32 -34.98
N ALA A 538 29.70 -6.42 -34.50
CA ALA A 538 30.76 -7.23 -35.10
C ALA A 538 30.75 -8.70 -34.67
N VAL A 539 29.95 -9.06 -33.66
CA VAL A 539 29.91 -10.42 -33.10
C VAL A 539 28.52 -10.97 -33.42
N ALA A 540 28.40 -11.73 -34.50
CA ALA A 540 27.23 -12.58 -34.72
C ALA A 540 27.51 -13.93 -34.05
N PRO A 541 27.15 -14.14 -32.77
CA PRO A 541 27.36 -15.43 -32.14
C PRO A 541 26.54 -16.49 -32.89
N PRO A 542 27.03 -17.73 -33.04
CA PRO A 542 26.26 -18.81 -33.65
C PRO A 542 24.97 -19.15 -32.88
N TYR A 543 24.83 -18.66 -31.64
CA TYR A 543 23.74 -19.01 -30.72
C TYR A 543 22.58 -17.99 -30.68
N PHE A 544 22.84 -16.73 -31.04
CA PHE A 544 21.81 -15.68 -31.11
C PHE A 544 22.01 -14.88 -32.40
N SER A 545 21.38 -15.34 -33.49
CA SER A 545 21.39 -14.62 -34.77
C SER A 545 20.53 -13.34 -34.77
N SER A 546 19.90 -13.01 -33.64
CA SER A 546 19.04 -11.86 -33.45
C SER A 546 19.04 -11.43 -31.99
N SER A 547 18.81 -10.13 -31.76
CA SER A 547 18.64 -9.53 -30.42
C SER A 547 17.35 -9.99 -29.70
N MET A 548 16.70 -11.02 -30.24
CA MET A 548 15.45 -11.61 -29.77
C MET A 548 15.46 -13.12 -29.97
N ALA A 549 15.02 -13.86 -28.95
CA ALA A 549 14.91 -15.31 -28.97
C ALA A 549 13.79 -15.76 -28.01
N ARG A 550 13.31 -16.99 -28.15
CA ARG A 550 12.39 -17.60 -27.19
C ARG A 550 13.11 -18.73 -26.46
N LEU A 551 13.17 -18.66 -25.14
CA LEU A 551 13.63 -19.76 -24.31
C LEU A 551 12.43 -20.60 -23.87
N VAL A 552 12.39 -21.86 -24.24
CA VAL A 552 11.39 -22.83 -23.81
C VAL A 552 12.02 -23.75 -22.78
N ILE A 553 11.58 -23.68 -21.53
CA ILE A 553 12.00 -24.58 -20.46
C ILE A 553 10.96 -25.70 -20.35
N ALA A 554 11.41 -26.95 -20.45
CA ALA A 554 10.57 -28.14 -20.40
C ALA A 554 9.89 -28.30 -19.04
N ALA A 555 8.85 -29.12 -18.98
CA ALA A 555 8.06 -29.39 -17.77
C ALA A 555 8.88 -29.95 -16.60
N ASP A 556 10.02 -30.59 -16.87
CA ASP A 556 10.95 -31.09 -15.85
C ASP A 556 11.83 -30.00 -15.23
N GLY A 557 11.86 -28.78 -15.79
CA GLY A 557 12.71 -27.69 -15.34
C GLY A 557 14.21 -27.89 -15.61
N HIS A 558 14.60 -28.97 -16.28
CA HIS A 558 15.99 -29.39 -16.47
C HIS A 558 16.44 -29.37 -17.93
N ARG A 559 15.51 -29.36 -18.88
CA ARG A 559 15.80 -29.22 -20.30
C ARG A 559 15.27 -27.90 -20.83
N ALA A 560 16.03 -27.26 -21.71
CA ALA A 560 15.58 -26.05 -22.37
C ALA A 560 15.99 -26.02 -23.85
N GLN A 561 15.26 -25.23 -24.62
CA GLN A 561 15.53 -24.97 -26.03
C GLN A 561 15.46 -23.45 -26.28
N VAL A 562 16.37 -22.93 -27.11
CA VAL A 562 16.34 -21.53 -27.55
C VAL A 562 15.89 -21.50 -29.00
N CYS A 563 14.74 -20.89 -29.28
CA CYS A 563 14.18 -20.73 -30.62
C CYS A 563 14.44 -19.31 -31.12
N LYS A 564 14.71 -19.15 -32.42
CA LYS A 564 14.71 -17.83 -33.08
C LYS A 564 13.28 -17.28 -33.12
N LEU A 565 13.10 -15.95 -33.03
CA LEU A 565 11.77 -15.30 -32.94
C LEU A 565 11.26 -14.65 -34.24
N ALA A 566 12.02 -14.65 -35.34
CA ALA A 566 11.49 -14.18 -36.62
C ALA A 566 12.22 -14.75 -37.86
N PRO A 567 11.48 -15.15 -38.91
CA PRO A 567 10.05 -15.52 -38.93
C PRO A 567 9.89 -16.96 -38.40
N VAL A 568 9.15 -17.18 -37.31
CA VAL A 568 8.99 -18.53 -36.71
C VAL A 568 7.73 -19.18 -37.23
N THR A 569 7.89 -20.25 -38.00
CA THR A 569 6.79 -21.15 -38.37
C THR A 569 6.62 -22.30 -37.38
N THR A 570 7.61 -22.62 -36.54
CA THR A 570 7.51 -23.54 -35.38
C THR A 570 8.86 -23.50 -34.63
N CYS A 571 8.89 -23.73 -33.30
CA CYS A 571 10.08 -24.34 -32.71
C CYS A 571 10.11 -25.75 -33.30
N VAL A 572 10.59 -25.89 -34.53
CA VAL A 572 10.70 -27.22 -35.13
C VAL A 572 11.70 -27.93 -34.23
N ASP A 573 11.34 -29.12 -33.78
CA ASP A 573 12.31 -30.15 -33.44
C ASP A 573 13.15 -30.39 -34.71
N GLU A 574 14.01 -29.45 -35.10
CA GLU A 574 15.07 -29.75 -36.05
C GLU A 574 15.84 -30.87 -35.37
N ALA A 575 15.87 -32.03 -36.01
CA ALA A 575 16.27 -33.29 -35.42
C ALA A 575 17.72 -33.32 -34.89
N THR A 576 18.45 -32.19 -34.93
CA THR A 576 19.68 -31.90 -34.18
C THR A 576 20.01 -30.40 -34.29
N PRO A 577 19.52 -29.53 -33.37
CA PRO A 577 20.44 -28.65 -32.62
C PRO A 577 19.97 -28.24 -31.21
N GLY A 578 20.88 -28.38 -30.23
CA GLY A 578 20.97 -27.50 -29.04
C GLY A 578 20.04 -27.77 -27.86
N ALA A 579 19.81 -29.01 -27.45
CA ALA A 579 19.22 -29.27 -26.13
C ALA A 579 20.13 -28.67 -25.05
N TYR A 580 19.63 -27.69 -24.31
CA TYR A 580 20.33 -27.12 -23.16
C TYR A 580 19.94 -27.85 -21.89
N VAL A 581 20.91 -28.07 -21.02
CA VAL A 581 20.65 -28.52 -19.65
C VAL A 581 20.52 -27.29 -18.76
N VAL A 582 19.46 -27.25 -17.97
CA VAL A 582 19.23 -26.25 -16.93
C VAL A 582 19.70 -26.82 -15.60
N ALA A 583 20.68 -26.18 -14.97
CA ALA A 583 21.14 -26.53 -13.64
C ALA A 583 21.00 -25.36 -12.67
N ALA A 584 20.82 -25.67 -11.39
CA ALA A 584 20.69 -24.68 -10.32
C ALA A 584 22.02 -24.40 -9.63
N SER A 585 22.21 -23.17 -9.15
CA SER A 585 22.94 -22.90 -7.91
C SER A 585 21.96 -22.51 -6.81
N SER A 586 22.47 -22.07 -5.66
CA SER A 586 21.65 -21.58 -4.56
C SER A 586 20.77 -20.38 -4.92
N THR A 587 21.13 -19.58 -5.94
CA THR A 587 20.42 -18.32 -6.26
C THR A 587 20.25 -18.03 -7.76
N SER A 588 20.82 -18.86 -8.65
CA SER A 588 20.83 -18.65 -10.09
C SER A 588 20.59 -19.95 -10.83
N TRP A 589 20.15 -19.85 -12.08
CA TRP A 589 20.04 -20.97 -13.01
C TRP A 589 21.08 -20.84 -14.10
N TYR A 590 21.53 -21.95 -14.66
CA TYR A 590 22.55 -21.97 -15.70
C TYR A 590 22.06 -22.76 -16.89
N LEU A 591 22.34 -22.24 -18.10
CA LEU A 591 22.15 -22.97 -19.36
C LEU A 591 23.48 -23.58 -19.79
N PHE A 592 23.51 -24.89 -20.01
CA PHE A 592 24.66 -25.63 -20.54
C PHE A 592 24.34 -26.17 -21.92
N SER A 593 25.19 -25.87 -22.90
CA SER A 593 25.14 -26.54 -24.20
C SER A 593 25.66 -27.98 -24.10
N GLY A 594 25.31 -28.86 -25.04
CA GLY A 594 25.72 -30.28 -25.06
C GLY A 594 27.24 -30.54 -25.06
N GLY A 595 28.08 -29.51 -25.26
CA GLY A 595 29.54 -29.57 -25.10
C GLY A 595 30.05 -29.18 -23.72
N GLY A 596 29.18 -28.94 -22.73
CA GLY A 596 29.56 -28.53 -21.37
C GLY A 596 29.85 -27.03 -21.18
N VAL A 597 29.73 -26.22 -22.24
CA VAL A 597 29.90 -24.76 -22.15
C VAL A 597 28.64 -24.15 -21.53
N MET A 598 28.66 -23.88 -20.22
CA MET A 598 28.99 -22.54 -19.74
C MET A 598 28.28 -21.30 -20.32
N LEU A 599 26.99 -21.30 -20.68
CA LEU A 599 26.47 -20.11 -21.37
C LEU A 599 26.32 -18.88 -20.47
N THR A 600 25.58 -18.94 -19.34
CA THR A 600 25.47 -17.83 -18.35
C THR A 600 24.48 -18.13 -17.21
N PRO A 601 24.68 -17.52 -16.01
CA PRO A 601 23.64 -17.47 -14.98
C PRO A 601 22.44 -16.58 -15.40
N PHE A 602 21.24 -17.11 -15.30
CA PHE A 602 20.00 -16.35 -15.41
C PHE A 602 19.16 -16.51 -14.14
N HIS A 603 18.21 -15.60 -13.96
CA HIS A 603 17.27 -15.59 -12.86
C HIS A 603 15.85 -15.55 -13.41
N ILE A 604 14.95 -16.26 -12.75
CA ILE A 604 13.51 -16.08 -12.95
C ILE A 604 12.96 -15.56 -11.64
N ALA A 605 12.18 -14.48 -11.69
CA ALA A 605 11.53 -13.90 -10.52
C ALA A 605 10.02 -13.95 -10.68
N ASN A 606 9.31 -14.21 -9.58
CA ASN A 606 7.88 -13.99 -9.50
C ASN A 606 7.63 -12.48 -9.28
N VAL A 607 6.71 -11.91 -10.05
CA VAL A 607 6.23 -10.54 -9.88
C VAL A 607 4.71 -10.60 -9.87
N GLY A 608 4.14 -10.73 -8.67
CA GLY A 608 2.75 -11.12 -8.50
C GLY A 608 2.48 -12.47 -9.16
N THR A 609 1.50 -12.51 -10.05
CA THR A 609 1.14 -13.72 -10.81
C THR A 609 2.01 -13.97 -12.04
N ARG A 610 2.95 -13.07 -12.35
CA ARG A 610 3.80 -13.11 -13.55
C ARG A 610 5.19 -13.64 -13.22
N LYS A 611 5.91 -14.08 -14.25
CA LYS A 611 7.33 -14.46 -14.16
C LYS A 611 8.15 -13.65 -15.16
N VAL A 612 9.22 -13.04 -14.66
CA VAL A 612 10.19 -12.29 -15.47
C VAL A 612 11.52 -13.01 -15.40
N LEU A 613 12.16 -13.20 -16.56
CA LEU A 613 13.52 -13.70 -16.65
C LEU A 613 14.46 -12.50 -16.77
N VAL A 614 15.50 -12.48 -15.97
CA VAL A 614 16.55 -11.45 -16.00
C VAL A 614 17.92 -12.13 -15.94
N ALA A 615 18.84 -11.67 -16.78
CA ALA A 615 20.24 -12.05 -16.67
C ALA A 615 21.11 -10.84 -17.05
N SER A 616 22.23 -10.68 -16.37
CA SER A 616 23.21 -9.65 -16.72
C SER A 616 24.61 -10.23 -16.63
N ASP A 617 25.57 -9.60 -17.32
CA ASP A 617 26.95 -10.08 -17.46
C ASP A 617 27.05 -11.42 -18.20
N PHE A 618 26.31 -11.51 -19.31
CA PHE A 618 26.44 -12.63 -20.23
C PHE A 618 27.79 -12.53 -20.94
N GLU A 619 28.72 -13.46 -20.70
CA GLU A 619 30.04 -13.49 -21.32
C GLU A 619 30.05 -14.47 -22.50
N PHE A 620 30.16 -13.99 -23.74
CA PHE A 620 30.54 -14.87 -24.84
C PHE A 620 32.07 -14.97 -24.86
N TYR A 621 32.55 -16.21 -24.81
CA TYR A 621 33.94 -16.53 -25.09
C TYR A 621 34.06 -16.87 -26.58
N GLY A 622 34.81 -16.05 -27.32
CA GLY A 622 35.34 -16.45 -28.62
C GLY A 622 36.50 -17.43 -28.48
N SER A 623 37.39 -17.50 -29.47
CA SER A 623 38.67 -18.24 -29.36
C SER A 623 39.68 -17.52 -28.44
N ASP A 624 39.27 -17.19 -27.21
CA ASP A 624 40.03 -16.61 -26.07
C ASP A 624 39.69 -15.16 -25.64
N ASP A 625 38.84 -14.42 -26.35
CA ASP A 625 38.47 -13.03 -25.98
C ASP A 625 37.06 -12.90 -25.36
N LYS A 626 36.95 -12.08 -24.29
CA LYS A 626 35.69 -11.67 -23.66
C LYS A 626 34.96 -10.64 -24.53
N LEU A 627 33.81 -11.01 -25.09
CA LEU A 627 33.12 -10.23 -26.13
C LEU A 627 32.23 -9.09 -25.60
N GLY A 628 31.94 -9.03 -24.30
CA GLY A 628 31.18 -7.94 -23.67
C GLY A 628 30.31 -8.41 -22.49
N SER A 629 29.54 -7.48 -21.92
CA SER A 629 28.54 -7.73 -20.88
C SER A 629 27.17 -7.26 -21.38
N TYR A 630 26.19 -8.16 -21.39
CA TYR A 630 24.84 -7.92 -21.94
C TYR A 630 23.77 -7.93 -20.84
N LEU A 631 22.62 -7.33 -21.13
CA LEU A 631 21.40 -7.46 -20.34
C LEU A 631 20.38 -8.29 -21.13
N MET A 632 19.90 -9.38 -20.55
CA MET A 632 18.83 -10.20 -21.09
C MET A 632 17.58 -10.01 -20.25
N LEU A 633 16.49 -9.63 -20.90
CA LEU A 633 15.18 -9.43 -20.30
C LEU A 633 14.19 -10.37 -20.97
N GLY A 634 13.43 -11.11 -20.18
CA GLY A 634 12.51 -12.11 -20.69
C GLY A 634 11.15 -12.06 -20.02
N ILE A 635 10.09 -12.27 -20.80
CA ILE A 635 8.73 -12.34 -20.26
C ILE A 635 8.10 -13.69 -20.58
N ARG A 636 7.55 -14.36 -19.55
CA ARG A 636 6.86 -15.64 -19.70
C ARG A 636 5.55 -15.47 -20.48
N GLN A 637 5.38 -16.21 -21.56
CA GLN A 637 4.14 -16.31 -22.31
C GLN A 637 3.00 -16.83 -21.40
N PRO A 638 1.77 -16.33 -21.57
CA PRO A 638 0.63 -16.85 -20.85
C PRO A 638 0.31 -18.26 -21.37
N ALA A 639 -0.30 -19.10 -20.54
CA ALA A 639 -0.76 -20.42 -20.96
C ALA A 639 -1.89 -20.33 -22.02
N THR A 640 -2.59 -19.20 -22.09
CA THR A 640 -3.70 -18.92 -23.00
C THR A 640 -3.44 -17.65 -23.82
N SER A 641 -3.66 -17.69 -25.13
CA SER A 641 -3.27 -16.68 -26.12
C SER A 641 -4.20 -15.45 -26.18
N SER A 642 -4.41 -14.73 -25.07
CA SER A 642 -5.36 -13.60 -25.06
C SER A 642 -4.80 -12.27 -24.53
N SER A 643 -3.48 -12.04 -24.59
CA SER A 643 -2.94 -10.75 -24.16
C SER A 643 -2.82 -9.79 -25.33
N THR A 644 -3.90 -9.08 -25.62
CA THR A 644 -3.84 -7.89 -26.47
C THR A 644 -3.02 -6.80 -25.77
N TRP A 645 -2.19 -6.08 -26.53
CA TRP A 645 -1.53 -4.86 -26.04
C TRP A 645 -2.61 -3.84 -25.71
N LEU A 646 -2.90 -3.63 -24.43
CA LEU A 646 -3.89 -2.65 -24.00
C LEU A 646 -3.30 -1.24 -24.05
N GLY A 647 -4.20 -0.27 -24.18
CA GLY A 647 -3.91 1.15 -24.11
C GLY A 647 -3.47 1.56 -22.71
N ASN A 648 -2.18 1.45 -22.37
CA ASN A 648 -1.72 1.72 -21.01
C ASN A 648 -0.65 2.81 -20.96
N SER A 649 -0.67 3.58 -19.87
CA SER A 649 0.42 4.47 -19.47
C SER A 649 1.60 3.66 -18.92
N VAL A 650 2.81 4.05 -19.29
CA VAL A 650 4.06 3.36 -19.00
C VAL A 650 5.12 4.35 -18.58
N HIS A 651 5.71 4.09 -17.42
CA HIS A 651 6.87 4.84 -16.92
C HIS A 651 8.12 4.12 -17.40
N SER A 652 8.85 4.75 -18.31
CA SER A 652 9.96 4.13 -19.03
C SER A 652 11.28 4.85 -18.83
N TYR A 653 12.34 4.08 -18.71
CA TYR A 653 13.71 4.55 -18.55
C TYR A 653 14.55 4.11 -19.75
N SER A 654 15.23 5.06 -20.40
CA SER A 654 16.05 4.79 -21.59
C SER A 654 17.53 4.56 -21.23
N GLY A 655 18.25 3.83 -22.09
CA GLY A 655 19.71 3.63 -22.03
C GLY A 655 20.52 4.93 -22.11
N ALA A 656 19.90 6.02 -22.58
CA ALA A 656 20.47 7.36 -22.59
C ALA A 656 20.29 8.10 -21.25
N GLY A 657 19.72 7.43 -20.23
CA GLY A 657 19.46 8.01 -18.92
C GLY A 657 18.27 8.96 -18.89
N GLU A 658 17.33 8.79 -19.82
CA GLU A 658 16.13 9.62 -19.94
C GLU A 658 14.93 8.94 -19.26
N LEU A 659 14.06 9.74 -18.66
CA LEU A 659 12.79 9.28 -18.08
C LEU A 659 11.64 9.70 -18.99
N GLY A 660 10.73 8.79 -19.31
CA GLY A 660 9.56 9.09 -20.11
C GLY A 660 8.27 8.54 -19.55
N SER A 661 7.19 9.30 -19.79
CA SER A 661 5.81 8.82 -19.67
C SER A 661 5.32 8.51 -21.07
N LEU A 662 5.05 7.24 -21.32
CA LEU A 662 4.70 6.71 -22.63
C LEU A 662 3.32 6.09 -22.61
N LEU A 663 2.66 6.07 -23.75
CA LEU A 663 1.45 5.31 -24.00
C LEU A 663 1.80 4.11 -24.88
N THR A 664 1.31 2.94 -24.49
CA THR A 664 1.31 1.73 -25.30
C THR A 664 -0.06 1.52 -25.93
N SER A 665 -0.10 0.99 -27.16
CA SER A 665 -1.31 0.50 -27.82
C SER A 665 -0.96 -0.68 -28.73
N PRO A 666 -1.94 -1.35 -29.36
CA PRO A 666 -1.66 -2.40 -30.34
C PRO A 666 -0.78 -1.98 -31.52
N THR A 667 -0.76 -0.68 -31.86
CA THR A 667 -0.13 -0.12 -33.06
C THR A 667 0.88 0.98 -32.76
N SER A 668 1.07 1.37 -31.50
CA SER A 668 2.01 2.43 -31.12
C SER A 668 2.65 2.23 -29.75
N TYR A 669 3.86 2.77 -29.61
CA TYR A 669 4.53 2.96 -28.33
C TYR A 669 5.27 4.28 -28.35
N GLY A 670 4.85 5.24 -27.54
CA GLY A 670 5.45 6.57 -27.60
C GLY A 670 4.91 7.56 -26.59
N GLY A 671 5.57 8.70 -26.48
CA GLY A 671 5.30 9.76 -25.53
C GLY A 671 6.48 10.72 -25.47
N THR A 672 6.79 11.20 -24.27
CA THR A 672 7.82 12.23 -24.08
C THR A 672 8.87 11.75 -23.11
N TYR A 673 10.14 11.84 -23.52
CA TYR A 673 11.29 11.65 -22.64
C TYR A 673 11.82 12.99 -22.16
N ARG A 674 12.26 13.02 -20.90
CA ARG A 674 12.98 14.14 -20.30
C ARG A 674 14.46 13.77 -20.17
N LYS A 675 15.32 14.63 -20.72
CA LYS A 675 16.77 14.49 -20.70
C LYS A 675 17.38 15.06 -19.42
N ALA A 676 18.64 14.71 -19.16
CA ALA A 676 19.39 15.20 -18.01
C ALA A 676 19.65 16.72 -18.03
N ASP A 677 19.56 17.37 -19.21
CA ASP A 677 19.62 18.83 -19.37
C ASP A 677 18.25 19.52 -19.14
N GLY A 678 17.19 18.74 -18.92
CA GLY A 678 15.83 19.21 -18.67
C GLY A 678 14.99 19.43 -19.91
N THR A 679 15.57 19.32 -21.09
CA THR A 679 14.82 19.34 -22.34
C THR A 679 13.96 18.09 -22.43
N THR A 680 12.84 18.22 -23.14
CA THR A 680 11.96 17.11 -23.46
C THR A 680 12.04 16.79 -24.95
N GLY A 681 11.94 15.52 -25.30
CA GLY A 681 11.97 15.04 -26.68
C GLY A 681 10.88 14.01 -26.90
N PRO A 682 10.17 14.06 -28.06
CA PRO A 682 9.22 13.04 -28.40
C PRO A 682 9.95 11.73 -28.72
N PHE A 683 9.35 10.62 -28.33
CA PHE A 683 9.73 9.29 -28.80
C PHE A 683 8.46 8.57 -29.25
N ALA A 684 8.49 7.98 -30.43
CA ALA A 684 7.35 7.25 -30.96
C ALA A 684 7.82 6.11 -31.85
N LEU A 685 7.23 4.94 -31.64
CA LEU A 685 7.32 3.76 -32.47
C LEU A 685 5.95 3.49 -33.09
N THR A 686 5.94 3.24 -34.40
CA THR A 686 4.79 2.62 -35.06
C THR A 686 4.98 1.11 -34.98
N LEU A 687 4.05 0.40 -34.35
CA LEU A 687 4.15 -1.03 -34.06
C LEU A 687 3.34 -1.86 -35.06
N GLY A 688 4.01 -2.85 -35.65
CA GLY A 688 3.42 -3.92 -36.44
C GLY A 688 3.38 -5.25 -35.66
N PRO A 689 2.43 -6.13 -35.98
CA PRO A 689 2.35 -7.46 -35.38
C PRO A 689 3.55 -8.33 -35.78
N VAL A 690 3.94 -9.24 -34.89
CA VAL A 690 4.81 -10.38 -35.24
C VAL A 690 3.94 -11.61 -35.40
N THR A 691 4.06 -12.30 -36.53
CA THR A 691 3.31 -13.54 -36.80
C THR A 691 3.54 -14.56 -35.68
N ASN A 692 2.47 -15.15 -35.14
CA ASN A 692 2.49 -16.12 -34.04
C ASN A 692 3.03 -15.60 -32.71
N ASN A 693 3.12 -14.27 -32.52
CA ASN A 693 3.49 -13.68 -31.24
C ASN A 693 2.77 -12.36 -30.99
N GLU A 694 1.75 -12.39 -30.13
CA GLU A 694 0.96 -11.20 -29.79
C GLU A 694 1.67 -10.23 -28.85
N ARG A 695 2.64 -10.74 -28.06
CA ARG A 695 3.39 -9.94 -27.07
C ARG A 695 4.57 -9.22 -27.65
N VAL A 696 5.04 -9.64 -28.82
CA VAL A 696 6.15 -9.02 -29.53
C VAL A 696 5.62 -8.17 -30.66
N LYS A 697 6.16 -6.96 -30.76
CA LYS A 697 5.92 -6.05 -31.86
C LYS A 697 7.25 -5.65 -32.49
N ILE A 698 7.23 -5.49 -33.81
CA ILE A 698 8.30 -4.85 -34.57
C ILE A 698 7.84 -3.44 -34.90
N GLY A 699 8.73 -2.47 -34.87
CA GLY A 699 8.36 -1.10 -35.21
C GLY A 699 9.52 -0.30 -35.76
N THR A 700 9.24 0.93 -36.13
CA THR A 700 10.26 1.91 -36.54
C THR A 700 10.08 3.19 -35.75
N ASP A 701 11.18 3.79 -35.29
CA ASP A 701 11.15 5.13 -34.73
C ASP A 701 11.00 6.20 -35.81
N THR A 702 10.90 7.46 -35.41
CA THR A 702 10.77 8.61 -36.32
C THR A 702 11.99 8.82 -37.21
N ALA A 703 13.14 8.23 -36.88
CA ALA A 703 14.35 8.26 -37.69
C ALA A 703 14.46 7.03 -38.63
N GLY A 704 13.47 6.14 -38.64
CA GLY A 704 13.47 4.91 -39.44
C GLY A 704 14.32 3.79 -38.84
N THR A 705 14.79 3.93 -37.60
CA THR A 705 15.52 2.86 -36.90
C THR A 705 14.54 1.74 -36.55
N PRO A 706 14.80 0.48 -36.93
CA PRO A 706 13.94 -0.64 -36.58
C PRO A 706 14.08 -1.01 -35.09
N TYR A 707 12.95 -1.13 -34.39
CA TYR A 707 12.82 -1.53 -32.99
C TYR A 707 12.09 -2.86 -32.83
N LEU A 708 12.38 -3.50 -31.71
CA LEU A 708 11.67 -4.65 -31.15
C LEU A 708 11.07 -4.22 -29.82
N ALA A 709 9.83 -4.62 -29.55
CA ALA A 709 9.15 -4.32 -28.30
C ALA A 709 8.39 -5.54 -27.76
N ILE A 710 8.44 -5.76 -26.44
CA ILE A 710 7.77 -6.85 -25.73
C ILE A 710 6.93 -6.25 -24.60
N ASN A 711 5.68 -6.71 -24.45
CA ASN A 711 4.76 -6.25 -23.41
C ASN A 711 3.94 -7.43 -22.86
N ASP A 712 3.72 -7.46 -21.53
CA ASP A 712 2.86 -8.43 -20.84
C ASP A 712 1.74 -7.81 -19.99
N GLY A 713 1.50 -6.53 -20.21
CA GLY A 713 0.56 -5.70 -19.47
C GLY A 713 1.09 -5.21 -18.12
N ARG A 714 2.34 -5.49 -17.75
CA ARG A 714 2.99 -4.91 -16.55
C ARG A 714 4.39 -4.41 -16.82
N PHE A 715 5.15 -5.13 -17.63
CA PHE A 715 6.46 -4.73 -18.11
C PHE A 715 6.41 -4.44 -19.60
N VAL A 716 7.18 -3.42 -20.00
CA VAL A 716 7.42 -3.09 -21.40
C VAL A 716 8.92 -2.98 -21.62
N PHE A 717 9.43 -3.72 -22.59
CA PHE A 717 10.82 -3.60 -23.03
C PHE A 717 10.81 -3.21 -24.51
N ALA A 718 11.59 -2.21 -24.89
CA ALA A 718 11.77 -1.85 -26.28
C ALA A 718 13.23 -1.51 -26.56
N MET A 719 13.77 -1.92 -27.70
CA MET A 719 15.13 -1.56 -28.10
C MET A 719 15.30 -1.65 -29.62
N PRO A 720 16.31 -1.00 -30.20
CA PRO A 720 16.67 -1.21 -31.59
C PRO A 720 16.96 -2.68 -31.90
N SER A 721 16.56 -3.13 -33.09
CA SER A 721 16.75 -4.52 -33.52
C SER A 721 18.21 -4.97 -33.61
N ASN A 722 19.15 -4.02 -33.72
CA ASN A 722 20.60 -4.27 -33.66
C ASN A 722 21.13 -4.49 -32.23
N GLY A 723 20.28 -4.41 -31.20
CA GLY A 723 20.66 -4.67 -29.81
C GLY A 723 21.39 -3.52 -29.13
N ASP A 724 21.31 -2.29 -29.66
CA ASP A 724 21.95 -1.11 -29.05
C ASP A 724 21.37 -0.81 -27.65
N GLY A 725 22.13 -1.18 -26.61
CA GLY A 725 21.74 -1.00 -25.22
C GLY A 725 21.65 0.46 -24.79
N SER A 726 22.26 1.40 -25.51
CA SER A 726 22.13 2.84 -25.24
C SER A 726 20.73 3.38 -25.57
N LYS A 727 19.94 2.61 -26.34
CA LYS A 727 18.55 2.90 -26.69
C LYS A 727 17.58 1.85 -26.15
N LEU A 728 17.99 1.09 -25.13
CA LEU A 728 17.10 0.18 -24.42
C LEU A 728 16.10 1.00 -23.60
N HIS A 729 14.83 0.64 -23.68
CA HIS A 729 13.75 1.18 -22.88
C HIS A 729 13.21 0.09 -21.96
N ILE A 730 13.21 0.33 -20.66
CA ILE A 730 12.62 -0.55 -19.64
C ILE A 730 11.49 0.22 -18.98
N GLY A 731 10.28 -0.31 -19.05
CA GLY A 731 9.09 0.37 -18.55
C GLY A 731 8.21 -0.49 -17.64
N LEU A 732 7.53 0.18 -16.71
CA LEU A 732 6.50 -0.38 -15.86
C LEU A 732 5.16 0.28 -16.20
N VAL A 733 4.13 -0.55 -16.39
CA VAL A 733 2.76 -0.11 -16.66
C VAL A 733 2.08 0.35 -15.36
N ASP A 734 1.26 1.41 -15.45
CA ASP A 734 0.44 1.93 -14.35
C ASP A 734 -0.61 0.93 -13.82
#